data_AF-A0A495JKM7-F1
#
_entry.id   AF-A0A495JKM7-F1
#
_cell.length_a   1.000
_cell.length_b   1.000
_cell.length_c   1.000
_cell.angle_alpha   90.00
_cell.angle_beta   90.00
_cell.angle_gamma   90.00
#
_symmetry.space_group_name_H-M   'P 1'
#
loop_
_entity.id
_entity.type
_entity.pdbx_description
1 polymer ?
#
loop_
_entity_poly.entity_id
_entity_poly.type
_entity_poly.pdbx_seq_one_letter_code
_entity_poly.pdbx_strand_id
1 'polypeptide(L)'
;MSDAFSISRRHFLTLAGGTAGAVAVSQLIAQLPPAYADELDPAPFTLGVASGEPDHQSVVIWTRLVADPLNTTDGGMPAEPVKVSYEIATDPEFRRIVQVGKRTTDPASAHSVHILVNDLAPDRWYWYRFEANGVYSRVGRTRTFPAPGADVTHMRFAFASCQSWVGGPYPAYRDMATQELDFVVHLGDYIYETTNGSLTEFRRLHALYKTSPDLRAAHARFPFIMTWDDHEVQNNYAGDVAGGAGDGRPFLERRANGYQAYYEHLPLRPMHRPDGADMLMYRRFDFGKLAQFSVLDTRQYRTDQALGDGRKEPTGEVFDPERTMTGPKQEQWLLRGLRESEAQWNVIAQQTIMAQFDYDLGPTKIVNLDQWDGYPLARNRILNHIVKHQIGNPIVLGGDWHTHWVNDLKTDFDDPRAMVVASEFVGTSISSGASWDPDVRAGLAANPHVKFYNGSYRGYVICDVNEKRWRADLRIVLDARDAASPAYTIAAFAVRDGKPGAHRIDDGDGIVGRVTDAVTGVALPNVEVTVTREDGSRLVSSTTDPSGEVLAFAPPGNYTVAVNGVGYEPVTRTVTVVDGTQTKLDLRLDRAATRAGTGRTVPGPQASAATSDIVLSNELVALAVSAGTDDSQLTPVALGKPLDMAAVGRLDQLDWINLPYASLTQPRGANAWQQRTVRSTAIEVLSASGPVATVRATGASTTVADLEVITTYMIRPNEPWVMAESAFTNRGAAPCTFWAGDAMDYDGAGQRSGVAGHGTIEATDPADYPPTAPWIGMTGTDRQTYGLLYSEGDFIAYAAYNWVMSQRKVTLAPGETFTLRRRIAAVDSGTGADPFAVLGTL
;
A
#
# COMPACT_ATOMS: atom_id res chain seq x y z
N MET A 1 24.33 16.57 17.49
CA MET A 1 24.12 15.18 17.96
C MET A 1 23.15 14.56 16.99
N SER A 2 23.72 13.88 16.00
CA SER A 2 23.11 13.43 14.76
C SER A 2 23.42 11.94 14.67
N ASP A 3 22.45 11.11 15.04
CA ASP A 3 22.35 9.69 14.70
C ASP A 3 20.92 9.27 15.08
N ALA A 4 19.97 9.68 14.24
CA ALA A 4 18.60 9.17 14.29
C ALA A 4 18.58 7.87 13.47
N PHE A 5 18.21 6.78 14.14
CA PHE A 5 18.10 5.42 13.61
C PHE A 5 17.46 5.37 12.21
N SER A 6 18.25 5.03 11.19
CA SER A 6 17.74 4.71 9.86
C SER A 6 17.11 3.33 9.90
N ILE A 7 15.78 3.26 9.96
CA ILE A 7 15.05 2.02 9.71
C ILE A 7 15.26 1.64 8.24
N SER A 8 15.86 0.47 7.98
CA SER A 8 16.14 0.04 6.61
C SER A 8 14.83 -0.23 5.85
N ARG A 9 14.82 0.07 4.55
CA ARG A 9 13.69 -0.13 3.64
C ARG A 9 13.06 -1.53 3.72
N ARG A 10 13.87 -2.57 3.99
CA ARG A 10 13.40 -3.97 4.09
C ARG A 10 12.56 -4.26 5.31
N HIS A 11 12.80 -3.62 6.46
CA HIS A 11 11.96 -3.87 7.65
C HIS A 11 10.50 -3.43 7.42
N PHE A 12 10.27 -2.44 6.54
CA PHE A 12 8.93 -1.98 6.13
C PHE A 12 8.28 -2.86 5.05
N LEU A 13 9.06 -3.54 4.20
CA LEU A 13 8.54 -4.40 3.11
C LEU A 13 7.98 -5.74 3.62
N THR A 14 8.61 -6.34 4.64
CA THR A 14 8.09 -7.55 5.30
C THR A 14 6.87 -7.29 6.20
N LEU A 15 6.51 -6.01 6.38
CA LEU A 15 5.64 -5.54 7.46
C LEU A 15 4.16 -5.35 7.08
N ALA A 16 3.80 -5.54 5.81
CA ALA A 16 2.45 -5.23 5.33
C ALA A 16 1.87 -6.28 4.35
N GLY A 17 2.57 -7.40 4.12
CA GLY A 17 2.10 -8.50 3.27
C GLY A 17 1.91 -9.78 4.10
N GLY A 18 0.70 -9.98 4.62
CA GLY A 18 0.35 -11.18 5.38
C GLY A 18 0.61 -11.08 6.89
N THR A 19 0.15 -12.10 7.61
CA THR A 19 0.06 -12.23 9.09
C THR A 19 1.32 -11.85 9.89
N ALA A 20 2.49 -11.74 9.27
CA ALA A 20 3.73 -11.26 9.90
C ALA A 20 3.76 -9.74 10.16
N GLY A 21 2.96 -8.95 9.42
CA GLY A 21 2.93 -7.49 9.53
C GLY A 21 2.41 -6.94 10.85
N ALA A 22 1.38 -7.58 11.42
CA ALA A 22 0.76 -7.16 12.67
C ALA A 22 1.75 -7.17 13.87
N VAL A 23 2.74 -8.08 13.86
CA VAL A 23 3.71 -8.21 14.96
C VAL A 23 4.71 -7.06 14.97
N ALA A 24 5.20 -6.62 13.81
CA ALA A 24 6.23 -5.58 13.77
C ALA A 24 5.68 -4.14 13.80
N VAL A 25 4.42 -3.87 13.36
CA VAL A 25 3.76 -2.56 13.62
C VAL A 25 3.49 -2.41 15.12
N SER A 26 3.03 -3.49 15.78
CA SER A 26 2.84 -3.54 17.23
C SER A 26 4.14 -3.26 18.01
N GLN A 27 5.28 -3.81 17.56
CA GLN A 27 6.58 -3.57 18.19
C GLN A 27 7.15 -2.17 17.90
N LEU A 28 6.90 -1.59 16.72
CA LEU A 28 7.30 -0.22 16.41
C LEU A 28 6.51 0.82 17.21
N ILE A 29 5.21 0.60 17.45
CA ILE A 29 4.36 1.50 18.27
C ILE A 29 4.89 1.59 19.71
N ALA A 30 5.46 0.52 20.26
CA ALA A 30 6.04 0.51 21.60
C ALA A 30 7.38 1.30 21.70
N GLN A 31 8.02 1.65 20.58
CA GLN A 31 9.30 2.34 20.51
C GLN A 31 9.20 3.77 19.93
N LEU A 32 7.98 4.31 19.80
CA LEU A 32 7.73 5.61 19.19
C LEU A 32 8.38 6.77 19.96
N PRO A 33 8.80 7.85 19.27
CA PRO A 33 9.20 9.09 19.92
C PRO A 33 8.07 9.63 20.83
N PRO A 34 8.40 10.42 21.85
CA PRO A 34 7.42 10.90 22.83
C PRO A 34 6.27 11.62 22.13
N ALA A 35 5.08 11.58 22.75
CA ALA A 35 3.97 12.44 22.38
C ALA A 35 4.43 13.89 22.18
N TYR A 36 3.68 14.66 21.40
CA TYR A 36 3.82 16.13 21.34
C TYR A 36 3.36 16.77 22.67
N ALA A 37 3.94 16.34 23.79
CA ALA A 37 3.56 16.69 25.15
C ALA A 37 3.63 18.20 25.39
N ASP A 38 4.63 18.85 24.81
CA ASP A 38 4.83 20.30 24.88
C ASP A 38 3.77 21.10 24.09
N GLU A 39 2.96 20.44 23.27
CA GLU A 39 1.92 21.07 22.43
C GLU A 39 0.48 20.64 22.83
N LEU A 40 0.33 19.89 23.92
CA LEU A 40 -0.97 19.46 24.42
C LEU A 40 -1.81 20.64 24.91
N ASP A 41 -3.13 20.47 24.84
CA ASP A 41 -4.05 21.38 25.51
C ASP A 41 -3.89 21.31 27.04
N PRO A 42 -4.25 22.39 27.77
CA PRO A 42 -4.24 22.36 29.22
C PRO A 42 -5.09 21.21 29.79
N ALA A 43 -4.53 20.48 30.76
CA ALA A 43 -5.27 19.47 31.50
C ALA A 43 -6.51 20.07 32.19
N PRO A 44 -7.65 19.38 32.20
CA PRO A 44 -7.84 17.99 31.78
C PRO A 44 -8.23 17.80 30.31
N PHE A 45 -8.11 18.82 29.45
CA PHE A 45 -8.56 18.73 28.05
C PHE A 45 -7.44 18.39 27.07
N THR A 46 -6.41 17.63 27.49
CA THR A 46 -5.19 17.37 26.68
C THR A 46 -5.47 16.78 25.29
N LEU A 47 -6.58 16.04 25.14
CA LEU A 47 -7.02 15.44 23.87
C LEU A 47 -7.89 16.38 23.00
N GLY A 48 -8.13 17.60 23.46
CA GLY A 48 -8.93 18.62 22.80
C GLY A 48 -10.43 18.34 22.85
N VAL A 49 -11.12 18.83 21.82
CA VAL A 49 -12.57 18.72 21.66
C VAL A 49 -12.90 18.27 20.24
N ALA A 50 -14.06 17.67 20.06
CA ALA A 50 -14.57 17.28 18.74
C ALA A 50 -16.08 17.52 18.66
N SER A 51 -16.60 17.62 17.45
CA SER A 51 -18.04 17.58 17.21
C SER A 51 -18.35 16.62 16.07
N GLY A 52 -19.58 16.14 15.98
CA GLY A 52 -19.89 15.11 15.01
C GLY A 52 -21.37 14.79 14.91
N GLU A 53 -21.66 13.99 13.90
CA GLU A 53 -23.01 13.52 13.56
C GLU A 53 -24.09 14.62 13.58
N PRO A 54 -23.84 15.75 12.88
CA PRO A 54 -24.81 16.81 12.82
C PRO A 54 -26.09 16.33 12.12
N ASP A 55 -27.20 16.87 12.60
CA ASP A 55 -28.52 16.85 11.98
C ASP A 55 -28.98 18.32 11.88
N HIS A 56 -30.13 18.56 11.29
CA HIS A 56 -30.69 19.89 11.09
C HIS A 56 -31.09 20.60 12.39
N GLN A 57 -31.23 19.89 13.51
CA GLN A 57 -31.58 20.49 14.80
C GLN A 57 -30.63 20.11 15.93
N SER A 58 -29.61 19.29 15.64
CA SER A 58 -28.76 18.75 16.68
C SER A 58 -27.35 18.46 16.21
N VAL A 59 -26.43 18.40 17.16
CA VAL A 59 -25.05 17.97 16.93
C VAL A 59 -24.49 17.34 18.19
N VAL A 60 -23.56 16.40 18.04
CA VAL A 60 -22.79 15.88 19.16
C VAL A 60 -21.60 16.80 19.38
N ILE A 61 -21.38 17.22 20.63
CA ILE A 61 -20.09 17.74 21.08
C ILE A 61 -19.44 16.73 22.01
N TRP A 62 -18.11 16.64 21.92
CA TRP A 62 -17.31 15.64 22.58
C TRP A 62 -16.04 16.22 23.19
N THR A 63 -15.66 15.69 24.34
CA THR A 63 -14.30 15.76 24.89
C THR A 63 -14.06 14.55 25.81
N ARG A 64 -12.82 14.30 26.20
CA ARG A 64 -12.46 13.33 27.24
C ARG A 64 -11.51 14.00 28.21
N LEU A 65 -11.82 13.88 29.50
CA LEU A 65 -10.95 14.41 30.54
C LEU A 65 -9.74 13.48 30.70
N VAL A 66 -8.55 14.02 30.46
CA VAL A 66 -7.26 13.32 30.51
C VAL A 66 -6.22 14.32 30.99
N ALA A 67 -5.57 14.00 32.11
CA ALA A 67 -4.48 14.80 32.67
C ALA A 67 -3.13 14.44 32.02
N ASP A 68 -2.91 13.14 31.77
CA ASP A 68 -1.71 12.61 31.12
C ASP A 68 -2.13 11.56 30.08
N PRO A 69 -2.11 11.88 28.77
CA PRO A 69 -2.61 11.00 27.72
C PRO A 69 -1.75 9.76 27.49
N LEU A 70 -0.52 9.71 28.00
CA LEU A 70 0.36 8.54 27.91
C LEU A 70 0.33 7.68 29.18
N ASN A 71 -0.38 8.11 30.21
CA ASN A 71 -0.58 7.30 31.40
C ASN A 71 -1.32 6.00 31.05
N THR A 72 -0.74 4.87 31.47
CA THR A 72 -1.17 3.52 31.08
C THR A 72 -2.37 2.99 31.85
N THR A 73 -2.94 3.72 32.82
CA THR A 73 -4.13 3.27 33.57
C THR A 73 -5.42 3.90 33.06
N ASP A 74 -5.54 5.22 33.13
CA ASP A 74 -6.81 5.93 32.95
C ASP A 74 -6.66 7.36 32.40
N GLY A 75 -5.47 7.72 31.92
CA GLY A 75 -5.19 9.09 31.50
C GLY A 75 -4.90 10.05 32.66
N GLY A 76 -4.61 9.54 33.86
CA GLY A 76 -4.22 10.33 35.03
C GLY A 76 -5.39 11.04 35.72
N MET A 77 -6.62 10.59 35.48
CA MET A 77 -7.83 11.12 36.13
C MET A 77 -8.10 10.41 37.46
N PRO A 78 -8.76 11.05 38.45
CA PRO A 78 -9.14 10.37 39.68
C PRO A 78 -10.22 9.30 39.43
N ALA A 79 -10.24 8.27 40.27
CA ALA A 79 -11.25 7.20 40.25
C ALA A 79 -12.62 7.63 40.81
N GLU A 80 -13.08 8.83 40.47
CA GLU A 80 -14.35 9.41 40.91
C GLU A 80 -15.07 10.16 39.77
N PRO A 81 -16.39 10.38 39.90
CA PRO A 81 -17.14 11.16 38.91
C PRO A 81 -16.73 12.64 38.89
N VAL A 82 -16.59 13.21 37.69
CA VAL A 82 -16.23 14.62 37.47
C VAL A 82 -17.38 15.34 36.77
N LYS A 83 -17.72 16.54 37.27
CA LYS A 83 -18.71 17.41 36.64
C LYS A 83 -18.04 18.27 35.57
N VAL A 84 -18.67 18.32 34.41
CA VAL A 84 -18.24 19.10 33.24
C VAL A 84 -19.38 20.02 32.84
N SER A 85 -19.12 21.32 32.77
CA SER A 85 -20.06 22.29 32.19
C SER A 85 -19.77 22.46 30.70
N TYR A 86 -20.77 22.81 29.91
CA TYR A 86 -20.58 23.16 28.50
C TYR A 86 -21.42 24.37 28.11
N GLU A 87 -20.95 25.08 27.10
CA GLU A 87 -21.62 26.25 26.52
C GLU A 87 -21.64 26.14 25.01
N ILE A 88 -22.74 26.59 24.40
CA ILE A 88 -22.93 26.71 22.95
C ILE A 88 -23.24 28.16 22.64
N ALA A 89 -22.54 28.75 21.66
CA ALA A 89 -22.66 30.13 21.27
C ALA A 89 -22.77 30.31 19.75
N THR A 90 -23.23 31.49 19.34
CA THR A 90 -23.31 31.91 17.92
C THR A 90 -22.16 32.82 17.49
N ASP A 91 -21.15 32.97 18.35
CA ASP A 91 -19.90 33.67 18.07
C ASP A 91 -18.74 33.03 18.85
N PRO A 92 -17.50 33.12 18.33
CA PRO A 92 -16.31 32.50 18.95
C PRO A 92 -15.92 33.13 20.30
N GLU A 93 -16.34 34.36 20.58
CA GLU A 93 -16.06 35.05 21.85
C GLU A 93 -17.06 34.69 22.98
N PHE A 94 -18.06 33.84 22.71
CA PHE A 94 -19.11 33.45 23.66
C PHE A 94 -19.90 34.64 24.24
N ARG A 95 -20.11 35.70 23.45
CA ARG A 95 -20.96 36.85 23.82
C ARG A 95 -22.44 36.52 23.70
N ARG A 96 -22.81 35.62 22.78
CA ARG A 96 -24.20 35.17 22.56
C ARG A 96 -24.30 33.66 22.74
N ILE A 97 -24.35 33.26 24.01
CA ILE A 97 -24.60 31.87 24.43
C ILE A 97 -26.07 31.54 24.17
N VAL A 98 -26.31 30.47 23.43
CA VAL A 98 -27.65 29.94 23.12
C VAL A 98 -28.04 28.76 23.99
N GLN A 99 -27.06 28.05 24.54
CA GLN A 99 -27.30 26.93 25.44
C GLN A 99 -26.16 26.75 26.43
N VAL A 100 -26.50 26.36 27.66
CA VAL A 100 -25.56 25.92 28.70
C VAL A 100 -26.06 24.62 29.30
N GLY A 101 -25.14 23.78 29.76
CA GLY A 101 -25.52 22.60 30.49
C GLY A 101 -24.39 22.00 31.30
N LYS A 102 -24.70 20.91 32.00
CA LYS A 102 -23.76 20.18 32.84
C LYS A 102 -23.91 18.69 32.58
N ARG A 103 -22.80 17.97 32.59
CA ARG A 103 -22.73 16.51 32.46
C ARG A 103 -21.77 15.98 33.52
N THR A 104 -22.13 14.88 34.17
CA THR A 104 -21.18 14.12 34.99
C THR A 104 -20.62 12.99 34.13
N THR A 105 -19.30 12.83 34.15
CA THR A 105 -18.60 11.70 33.56
C THR A 105 -17.83 10.93 34.65
N ASP A 106 -17.45 9.69 34.39
CA ASP A 106 -16.92 8.77 35.40
C ASP A 106 -15.82 7.85 34.86
N PRO A 107 -15.10 7.11 35.72
CA PRO A 107 -14.04 6.20 35.28
C PRO A 107 -14.52 5.07 34.36
N ALA A 108 -15.76 4.62 34.49
CA ALA A 108 -16.30 3.52 33.67
C ALA A 108 -16.40 3.92 32.20
N SER A 109 -16.64 5.21 31.93
CA SER A 109 -16.65 5.84 30.60
C SER A 109 -15.31 6.49 30.22
N ALA A 110 -14.22 6.18 30.93
CA ALA A 110 -12.91 6.80 30.75
C ALA A 110 -12.92 8.33 30.85
N HIS A 111 -13.86 8.88 31.63
CA HIS A 111 -14.16 10.30 31.74
C HIS A 111 -14.45 10.98 30.39
N SER A 112 -15.00 10.23 29.43
CA SER A 112 -15.51 10.78 28.16
C SER A 112 -16.84 11.51 28.33
N VAL A 113 -17.05 12.55 27.54
CA VAL A 113 -18.22 13.41 27.59
C VAL A 113 -18.84 13.46 26.20
N HIS A 114 -20.02 12.86 26.06
CA HIS A 114 -20.85 12.95 24.86
C HIS A 114 -22.11 13.74 25.16
N ILE A 115 -22.35 14.81 24.40
CA ILE A 115 -23.52 15.66 24.58
C ILE A 115 -24.21 15.83 23.24
N LEU A 116 -25.42 15.28 23.13
CA LEU A 116 -26.33 15.60 22.04
C LEU A 116 -26.99 16.95 22.34
N VAL A 117 -26.52 17.98 21.68
CA VAL A 117 -27.08 19.33 21.75
C VAL A 117 -28.25 19.39 20.77
N ASN A 118 -29.47 19.60 21.26
CA ASN A 118 -30.70 19.67 20.46
C ASN A 118 -31.23 21.12 20.42
N ASP A 119 -32.38 21.31 19.77
CA ASP A 119 -33.09 22.59 19.66
C ASP A 119 -32.25 23.70 19.00
N LEU A 120 -31.31 23.31 18.14
CA LEU A 120 -30.51 24.22 17.34
C LEU A 120 -31.24 24.59 16.05
N ALA A 121 -30.95 25.79 15.52
CA ALA A 121 -31.47 26.20 14.23
C ALA A 121 -30.75 25.43 13.11
N PRO A 122 -31.45 25.03 12.03
CA PRO A 122 -30.82 24.39 10.88
C PRO A 122 -29.88 25.33 10.16
N ASP A 123 -28.94 24.73 9.44
CA ASP A 123 -27.98 25.39 8.57
C ASP A 123 -27.18 26.51 9.25
N ARG A 124 -26.67 26.25 10.46
CA ARG A 124 -26.07 27.28 11.31
C ARG A 124 -24.75 26.84 11.91
N TRP A 125 -23.78 27.75 11.90
CA TRP A 125 -22.53 27.63 12.63
C TRP A 125 -22.71 27.96 14.11
N TYR A 126 -22.10 27.14 14.97
CA TYR A 126 -22.03 27.31 16.40
C TYR A 126 -20.59 27.13 16.91
N TRP A 127 -20.32 27.71 18.08
CA TRP A 127 -19.08 27.52 18.82
C TRP A 127 -19.40 26.87 20.17
N TYR A 128 -18.52 26.00 20.63
CA TYR A 128 -18.72 25.29 21.88
C TYR A 128 -17.42 25.17 22.68
N ARG A 129 -17.56 25.08 24.01
CA ARG A 129 -16.43 24.84 24.92
C ARG A 129 -16.91 24.10 26.16
N PHE A 130 -16.00 23.42 26.82
CA PHE A 130 -16.22 22.73 28.08
C PHE A 130 -15.46 23.43 29.21
N GLU A 131 -15.95 23.25 30.43
CA GLU A 131 -15.27 23.66 31.66
C GLU A 131 -15.27 22.50 32.65
N ALA A 132 -14.11 22.22 33.23
CA ALA A 132 -13.93 21.27 34.31
C ALA A 132 -12.77 21.72 35.19
N ASN A 133 -12.95 21.65 36.51
CA ASN A 133 -11.93 22.01 37.50
C ASN A 133 -11.35 23.44 37.31
N GLY A 134 -12.16 24.39 36.87
CA GLY A 134 -11.74 25.78 36.65
C GLY A 134 -10.92 26.00 35.37
N VAL A 135 -10.76 24.98 34.54
CA VAL A 135 -10.06 25.05 33.25
C VAL A 135 -11.11 24.99 32.13
N TYR A 136 -10.91 25.82 31.10
CA TYR A 136 -11.70 25.73 29.86
C TYR A 136 -10.94 24.91 28.81
N SER A 137 -11.68 24.11 28.04
CA SER A 137 -11.16 23.47 26.84
C SER A 137 -10.79 24.52 25.77
N ARG A 138 -10.06 24.10 24.73
CA ARG A 138 -10.07 24.87 23.47
C ARG A 138 -11.50 25.07 22.97
N VAL A 139 -11.71 26.14 22.21
CA VAL A 139 -13.00 26.41 21.55
C VAL A 139 -13.12 25.51 20.31
N GLY A 140 -14.23 24.79 20.21
CA GLY A 140 -14.62 24.10 18.99
C GLY A 140 -15.64 24.90 18.18
N ARG A 141 -15.71 24.62 16.88
CA ARG A 141 -16.69 25.12 15.92
C ARG A 141 -17.43 23.92 15.32
N THR A 142 -18.73 24.05 15.12
CA THR A 142 -19.58 23.01 14.56
C THR A 142 -20.72 23.61 13.74
N ARG A 143 -21.44 22.76 12.99
CA ARG A 143 -22.55 23.17 12.13
C ARG A 143 -23.71 22.19 12.21
N THR A 144 -24.94 22.69 12.31
CA THR A 144 -26.15 21.91 12.01
C THR A 144 -26.39 21.83 10.52
N PHE A 145 -26.86 20.70 10.04
CA PHE A 145 -27.16 20.52 8.62
C PHE A 145 -28.39 21.32 8.17
N PRO A 146 -28.57 21.52 6.86
CA PRO A 146 -29.83 22.02 6.34
C PRO A 146 -30.98 21.06 6.68
N ALA A 147 -32.19 21.61 6.85
CA ALA A 147 -33.37 20.79 7.08
C ALA A 147 -33.61 19.82 5.92
N PRO A 148 -34.14 18.60 6.17
CA PRO A 148 -34.58 17.71 5.11
C PRO A 148 -35.50 18.43 4.12
N GLY A 149 -35.25 18.28 2.83
CA GLY A 149 -36.02 18.97 1.78
C GLY A 149 -35.68 20.46 1.56
N ALA A 150 -34.71 21.03 2.28
CA ALA A 150 -34.23 22.38 2.00
C ALA A 150 -33.52 22.48 0.64
N ASP A 151 -33.75 23.57 -0.08
CA ASP A 151 -33.10 23.86 -1.36
C ASP A 151 -31.71 24.45 -1.11
N VAL A 152 -30.71 23.56 -1.03
CA VAL A 152 -29.31 23.91 -0.75
C VAL A 152 -28.52 23.88 -2.04
N THR A 153 -27.85 24.98 -2.38
CA THR A 153 -27.16 25.12 -3.69
C THR A 153 -25.71 24.65 -3.66
N HIS A 154 -25.13 24.43 -2.48
CA HIS A 154 -23.72 24.10 -2.33
C HIS A 154 -23.45 23.30 -1.05
N MET A 155 -22.56 22.32 -1.14
CA MET A 155 -22.02 21.53 -0.03
C MET A 155 -20.53 21.34 -0.27
N ARG A 156 -19.71 21.57 0.75
CA ARG A 156 -18.27 21.33 0.66
C ARG A 156 -17.79 20.51 1.84
N PHE A 157 -17.19 19.35 1.61
CA PHE A 157 -16.73 18.47 2.68
C PHE A 157 -15.39 17.82 2.32
N ALA A 158 -14.73 17.21 3.30
CA ALA A 158 -13.55 16.38 3.05
C ALA A 158 -13.79 14.95 3.50
N PHE A 159 -13.04 14.00 2.94
CA PHE A 159 -12.95 12.67 3.52
C PHE A 159 -11.50 12.19 3.64
N ALA A 160 -11.25 11.36 4.65
CA ALA A 160 -9.93 10.86 5.04
C ALA A 160 -10.02 9.44 5.65
N SER A 161 -8.89 8.74 5.69
CA SER A 161 -8.72 7.44 6.34
C SER A 161 -7.25 7.18 6.67
N CYS A 162 -6.96 6.07 7.34
CA CYS A 162 -5.62 5.46 7.41
C CYS A 162 -4.54 6.43 7.91
N GLN A 163 -4.61 6.74 9.20
CA GLN A 163 -3.73 7.72 9.84
C GLN A 163 -2.71 7.05 10.76
N SER A 164 -2.00 6.00 10.33
CA SER A 164 -1.01 5.32 11.19
C SER A 164 -0.05 6.31 11.86
N TRP A 165 0.06 6.23 13.19
CA TRP A 165 0.92 7.13 13.96
C TRP A 165 2.41 7.00 13.60
N VAL A 166 2.85 5.80 13.18
CA VAL A 166 4.20 5.55 12.68
C VAL A 166 4.47 6.33 11.39
N GLY A 167 3.41 6.67 10.65
CA GLY A 167 3.47 7.38 9.37
C GLY A 167 3.79 8.87 9.49
N GLY A 168 3.53 9.52 10.64
CA GLY A 168 3.97 10.89 10.89
C GLY A 168 2.98 11.82 11.63
N PRO A 169 3.35 13.10 11.81
CA PRO A 169 2.63 14.13 12.60
C PRO A 169 1.23 14.56 12.13
N TYR A 170 0.83 14.15 10.92
CA TYR A 170 -0.40 14.53 10.21
C TYR A 170 -0.47 15.97 9.65
N PRO A 171 0.52 16.42 8.85
CA PRO A 171 0.46 17.73 8.16
C PRO A 171 -0.75 17.85 7.22
N ALA A 172 -1.37 16.74 6.80
CA ALA A 172 -2.61 16.73 6.04
C ALA A 172 -3.80 17.32 6.83
N TYR A 173 -3.89 17.05 8.13
CA TYR A 173 -4.92 17.67 8.99
C TYR A 173 -4.65 19.15 9.24
N ARG A 174 -3.38 19.56 9.27
CA ARG A 174 -3.01 20.98 9.33
C ARG A 174 -3.57 21.74 8.12
N ASP A 175 -3.35 21.20 6.92
CA ASP A 175 -3.92 21.75 5.68
C ASP A 175 -5.45 21.74 5.72
N MET A 176 -6.06 20.62 6.11
CA MET A 176 -7.52 20.48 6.21
C MET A 176 -8.14 21.53 7.15
N ALA A 177 -7.51 21.81 8.30
CA ALA A 177 -7.97 22.81 9.26
C ALA A 177 -7.97 24.25 8.71
N THR A 178 -7.23 24.53 7.64
CA THR A 178 -7.25 25.84 6.94
C THR A 178 -8.34 25.94 5.86
N GLN A 179 -9.01 24.83 5.54
CA GLN A 179 -10.05 24.80 4.52
C GLN A 179 -11.39 25.32 5.07
N GLU A 180 -12.27 25.75 4.17
CA GLU A 180 -13.68 26.00 4.48
C GLU A 180 -14.49 24.77 4.09
N LEU A 181 -14.83 23.93 5.07
CA LEU A 181 -15.59 22.69 4.92
C LEU A 181 -16.81 22.74 5.84
N ASP A 182 -17.93 22.17 5.40
CA ASP A 182 -19.14 21.98 6.19
C ASP A 182 -19.00 20.82 7.19
N PHE A 183 -18.31 19.74 6.79
CA PHE A 183 -18.03 18.56 7.61
C PHE A 183 -16.86 17.74 7.04
N VAL A 184 -16.42 16.74 7.82
CA VAL A 184 -15.41 15.74 7.42
C VAL A 184 -15.98 14.34 7.58
N VAL A 185 -15.72 13.43 6.65
CA VAL A 185 -16.02 12.00 6.76
C VAL A 185 -14.73 11.22 7.00
N HIS A 186 -14.66 10.44 8.08
CA HIS A 186 -13.54 9.53 8.32
C HIS A 186 -13.96 8.10 7.99
N LEU A 187 -13.29 7.44 7.05
CA LEU A 187 -13.73 6.18 6.45
C LEU A 187 -13.16 4.92 7.10
N GLY A 188 -12.24 5.05 8.05
CA GLY A 188 -11.67 3.93 8.81
C GLY A 188 -10.19 4.12 9.11
N ASP A 189 -9.62 3.24 9.92
CA ASP A 189 -8.22 3.25 10.35
C ASP A 189 -7.81 4.57 11.04
N TYR A 190 -8.71 5.04 11.92
CA TYR A 190 -8.45 6.18 12.80
C TYR A 190 -7.34 5.85 13.81
N ILE A 191 -7.24 4.59 14.22
CA ILE A 191 -6.08 4.04 14.94
C ILE A 191 -5.57 2.79 14.24
N TYR A 192 -4.35 2.38 14.60
CA TYR A 192 -3.81 1.05 14.34
C TYR A 192 -3.55 0.34 15.67
N GLU A 193 -4.00 -0.90 15.76
CA GLU A 193 -3.96 -1.72 16.95
C GLU A 193 -2.56 -2.24 17.28
N THR A 194 -2.39 -2.74 18.51
CA THR A 194 -1.25 -3.58 18.87
C THR A 194 -1.72 -5.01 19.14
N THR A 195 -0.79 -5.94 19.35
CA THR A 195 -1.10 -7.32 19.79
C THR A 195 -1.96 -7.31 21.06
N ASN A 196 -1.78 -6.34 21.96
CA ASN A 196 -2.56 -6.21 23.18
C ASN A 196 -3.97 -5.67 22.88
N GLY A 197 -4.98 -6.53 22.98
CA GLY A 197 -6.38 -6.21 22.67
C GLY A 197 -7.21 -5.72 23.87
N SER A 198 -6.56 -5.19 24.92
CA SER A 198 -7.26 -4.71 26.12
C SER A 198 -7.91 -3.36 25.91
N LEU A 199 -9.01 -3.11 26.61
CA LEU A 199 -9.65 -1.80 26.64
C LEU A 199 -8.68 -0.68 27.03
N THR A 200 -7.82 -0.93 28.01
CA THR A 200 -6.78 0.02 28.43
C THR A 200 -5.83 0.36 27.29
N GLU A 201 -5.41 -0.63 26.49
CA GLU A 201 -4.54 -0.38 25.35
C GLU A 201 -5.24 0.38 24.23
N PHE A 202 -6.48 0.02 23.88
CA PHE A 202 -7.24 0.79 22.90
C PHE A 202 -7.48 2.25 23.34
N ARG A 203 -7.75 2.49 24.62
CA ARG A 203 -7.85 3.85 25.19
C ARG A 203 -6.53 4.60 25.09
N ARG A 204 -5.40 3.95 25.36
CA ARG A 204 -4.05 4.53 25.20
C ARG A 204 -3.75 4.87 23.75
N LEU A 205 -4.07 3.98 22.80
CA LEU A 205 -3.88 4.23 21.36
C LEU A 205 -4.69 5.43 20.87
N HIS A 206 -5.97 5.51 21.22
CA HIS A 206 -6.78 6.68 20.83
C HIS A 206 -6.24 7.97 21.45
N ALA A 207 -5.76 7.94 22.70
CA ALA A 207 -5.12 9.08 23.34
C ALA A 207 -3.82 9.47 22.62
N LEU A 208 -2.96 8.50 22.28
CA LEU A 208 -1.72 8.69 21.52
C LEU A 208 -1.99 9.43 20.20
N TYR A 209 -2.93 8.94 19.40
CA TYR A 209 -3.24 9.54 18.09
C TYR A 209 -3.74 10.99 18.25
N LYS A 210 -4.56 11.25 19.27
CA LYS A 210 -5.03 12.60 19.62
C LYS A 210 -3.96 13.50 20.27
N THR A 211 -2.73 13.01 20.47
CA THR A 211 -1.60 13.90 20.82
C THR A 211 -1.10 14.72 19.63
N SER A 212 -1.48 14.40 18.39
CA SER A 212 -1.21 15.29 17.25
C SER A 212 -1.97 16.63 17.39
N PRO A 213 -1.28 17.78 17.35
CA PRO A 213 -1.91 19.11 17.39
C PRO A 213 -2.82 19.35 16.18
N ASP A 214 -2.40 18.85 15.00
CA ASP A 214 -3.09 19.01 13.73
C ASP A 214 -4.43 18.25 13.74
N LEU A 215 -4.45 17.02 14.26
CA LEU A 215 -5.68 16.24 14.43
C LEU A 215 -6.65 16.93 15.40
N ARG A 216 -6.15 17.43 16.54
CA ARG A 216 -7.01 18.19 17.48
C ARG A 216 -7.53 19.49 16.87
N ALA A 217 -6.75 20.15 16.00
CA ALA A 217 -7.17 21.36 15.31
C ALA A 217 -8.28 21.07 14.30
N ALA A 218 -8.16 20.01 13.51
CA ALA A 218 -9.20 19.58 12.59
C ALA A 218 -10.50 19.20 13.31
N HIS A 219 -10.43 18.39 14.38
CA HIS A 219 -11.59 18.01 15.21
C HIS A 219 -12.29 19.21 15.85
N ALA A 220 -11.52 20.22 16.29
CA ALA A 220 -12.09 21.44 16.84
C ALA A 220 -12.71 22.35 15.76
N ARG A 221 -12.35 22.18 14.49
CA ARG A 221 -12.78 23.07 13.40
C ARG A 221 -14.08 22.61 12.72
N PHE A 222 -14.28 21.31 12.57
CA PHE A 222 -15.37 20.73 11.78
C PHE A 222 -16.14 19.64 12.53
N PRO A 223 -17.44 19.43 12.21
CA PRO A 223 -18.11 18.20 12.60
C PRO A 223 -17.58 17.01 11.78
N PHE A 224 -17.24 15.92 12.47
CA PHE A 224 -16.79 14.66 11.87
C PHE A 224 -17.93 13.63 11.83
N ILE A 225 -18.07 12.95 10.69
CA ILE A 225 -18.91 11.77 10.52
C ILE A 225 -17.98 10.58 10.41
N MET A 226 -18.02 9.72 11.43
CA MET A 226 -17.09 8.61 11.57
C MET A 226 -17.70 7.31 11.07
N THR A 227 -16.89 6.48 10.43
CA THR A 227 -17.05 5.02 10.40
C THR A 227 -15.68 4.39 10.65
N TRP A 228 -15.65 3.12 11.04
CA TRP A 228 -14.42 2.36 11.24
C TRP A 228 -14.07 1.54 10.00
N ASP A 229 -12.86 1.00 9.99
CA ASP A 229 -12.51 -0.18 9.22
C ASP A 229 -11.99 -1.31 10.15
N ASP A 230 -10.93 -2.02 9.79
CA ASP A 230 -10.42 -3.18 10.52
C ASP A 230 -9.53 -2.79 11.72
N HIS A 231 -8.63 -1.83 11.53
CA HIS A 231 -7.59 -1.48 12.51
C HIS A 231 -8.10 -0.81 13.80
N GLU A 232 -9.36 -0.40 13.84
CA GLU A 232 -10.06 -0.08 15.10
C GLU A 232 -10.15 -1.28 16.07
N VAL A 233 -9.96 -2.50 15.57
CA VAL A 233 -10.02 -3.74 16.34
C VAL A 233 -8.80 -4.61 16.05
N GLN A 234 -8.65 -5.06 14.81
CA GLN A 234 -7.60 -5.97 14.37
C GLN A 234 -7.57 -6.03 12.85
N ASN A 235 -6.37 -5.91 12.27
CA ASN A 235 -6.11 -6.07 10.85
C ASN A 235 -6.92 -7.23 10.24
N ASN A 236 -7.64 -6.94 9.16
CA ASN A 236 -8.47 -7.83 8.35
C ASN A 236 -9.56 -8.60 9.11
N TYR A 237 -10.06 -8.14 10.26
CA TYR A 237 -11.17 -8.85 10.91
C TYR A 237 -12.44 -8.89 10.04
N ALA A 238 -13.23 -9.96 10.19
CA ALA A 238 -14.43 -10.20 9.40
C ALA A 238 -15.56 -10.76 10.27
N GLY A 239 -16.53 -9.91 10.60
CA GLY A 239 -17.63 -10.29 11.47
C GLY A 239 -17.12 -10.68 12.85
N ASP A 240 -17.34 -11.94 13.24
CA ASP A 240 -16.87 -12.55 14.48
C ASP A 240 -15.55 -13.32 14.33
N VAL A 241 -14.91 -13.24 13.16
CA VAL A 241 -13.63 -13.89 12.85
C VAL A 241 -12.48 -12.89 13.02
N ALA A 242 -11.45 -13.32 13.75
CA ALA A 242 -10.20 -12.56 13.91
C ALA A 242 -9.37 -12.61 12.63
N GLY A 243 -8.86 -11.47 12.17
CA GLY A 243 -7.97 -11.41 11.00
C GLY A 243 -6.52 -11.84 11.27
N GLY A 244 -6.17 -12.17 12.52
CA GLY A 244 -4.84 -12.65 12.86
C GLY A 244 -4.66 -13.03 14.34
N ALA A 245 -3.42 -13.33 14.71
CA ALA A 245 -3.08 -13.66 16.10
C ALA A 245 -3.21 -12.43 17.01
N GLY A 246 -3.90 -12.59 18.14
CA GLY A 246 -3.95 -11.62 19.23
C GLY A 246 -3.05 -12.03 20.40
N ASP A 247 -3.32 -11.47 21.57
CA ASP A 247 -2.67 -11.79 22.85
C ASP A 247 -3.31 -12.97 23.61
N GLY A 248 -4.06 -13.81 22.91
CA GLY A 248 -4.75 -14.99 23.47
C GLY A 248 -6.14 -14.72 24.06
N ARG A 249 -6.61 -13.46 24.09
CA ARG A 249 -8.01 -13.17 24.48
C ARG A 249 -9.01 -13.61 23.41
N PRO A 250 -10.27 -13.94 23.79
CA PRO A 250 -11.33 -14.18 22.81
C PRO A 250 -11.53 -12.98 21.87
N PHE A 251 -11.68 -13.22 20.57
CA PHE A 251 -11.78 -12.14 19.59
C PHE A 251 -12.97 -11.20 19.85
N LEU A 252 -14.15 -11.72 20.21
CA LEU A 252 -15.30 -10.87 20.52
C LEU A 252 -15.08 -10.00 21.77
N GLU A 253 -14.25 -10.44 22.72
CA GLU A 253 -13.82 -9.58 23.84
C GLU A 253 -12.91 -8.44 23.34
N ARG A 254 -11.97 -8.74 22.43
CA ARG A 254 -11.14 -7.73 21.76
C ARG A 254 -11.99 -6.72 20.99
N ARG A 255 -12.96 -7.19 20.21
CA ARG A 255 -13.89 -6.34 19.43
C ARG A 255 -14.70 -5.43 20.36
N ALA A 256 -15.22 -5.98 21.46
CA ALA A 256 -15.91 -5.19 22.47
C ALA A 256 -15.03 -4.08 23.06
N ASN A 257 -13.76 -4.39 23.36
CA ASN A 257 -12.81 -3.40 23.86
C ASN A 257 -12.50 -2.31 22.83
N GLY A 258 -12.30 -2.68 21.56
CA GLY A 258 -12.08 -1.73 20.46
C GLY A 258 -13.27 -0.80 20.26
N TYR A 259 -14.49 -1.35 20.18
CA TYR A 259 -15.72 -0.57 20.00
C TYR A 259 -16.02 0.35 21.19
N GLN A 260 -15.81 -0.13 22.43
CA GLN A 260 -15.94 0.69 23.63
C GLN A 260 -14.96 1.88 23.60
N ALA A 261 -13.69 1.65 23.29
CA ALA A 261 -12.71 2.72 23.18
C ALA A 261 -13.04 3.68 22.03
N TYR A 262 -13.47 3.17 20.87
CA TYR A 262 -13.87 3.99 19.73
C TYR A 262 -15.00 4.96 20.10
N TYR A 263 -16.07 4.45 20.74
CA TYR A 263 -17.16 5.28 21.24
C TYR A 263 -16.67 6.32 22.25
N GLU A 264 -15.83 5.93 23.21
CA GLU A 264 -15.30 6.86 24.24
C GLU A 264 -14.48 8.02 23.65
N HIS A 265 -13.85 7.85 22.48
CA HIS A 265 -12.88 8.79 21.92
C HIS A 265 -13.40 9.63 20.75
N LEU A 266 -14.60 9.37 20.26
CA LEU A 266 -15.10 9.98 19.04
C LEU A 266 -16.50 10.58 19.20
N PRO A 267 -16.84 11.62 18.41
CA PRO A 267 -18.06 12.39 18.58
C PRO A 267 -19.30 11.69 18.00
N LEU A 268 -19.63 10.52 18.55
CA LEU A 268 -20.79 9.71 18.15
C LEU A 268 -22.01 10.01 19.02
N ARG A 269 -23.22 9.86 18.45
CA ARG A 269 -24.48 9.97 19.18
C ARG A 269 -24.57 8.89 20.25
N PRO A 270 -25.25 9.17 21.38
CA PRO A 270 -25.48 8.17 22.43
C PRO A 270 -26.13 6.86 21.96
N MET A 271 -26.87 6.88 20.85
CA MET A 271 -27.47 5.68 20.26
C MET A 271 -26.46 4.70 19.66
N HIS A 272 -25.23 5.15 19.39
CA HIS A 272 -24.11 4.32 18.92
C HIS A 272 -23.32 3.72 20.07
N ARG A 273 -23.77 3.84 21.33
CA ARG A 273 -23.08 3.20 22.44
C ARG A 273 -23.04 1.67 22.23
N PRO A 274 -21.87 1.03 22.33
CA PRO A 274 -21.75 -0.41 22.13
C PRO A 274 -22.45 -1.21 23.24
N ASP A 275 -22.93 -2.39 22.87
CA ASP A 275 -23.34 -3.46 23.78
C ASP A 275 -22.42 -4.66 23.58
N GLY A 276 -21.39 -4.75 24.44
CA GLY A 276 -20.31 -5.72 24.28
C GLY A 276 -19.64 -5.57 22.91
N ALA A 277 -19.67 -6.64 22.11
CA ALA A 277 -19.03 -6.68 20.80
C ALA A 277 -19.90 -6.09 19.68
N ASP A 278 -21.11 -5.59 19.95
CA ASP A 278 -22.02 -5.10 18.92
C ASP A 278 -22.27 -3.60 19.02
N MET A 279 -22.18 -2.90 17.88
CA MET A 279 -22.39 -1.45 17.84
C MET A 279 -22.91 -1.00 16.47
N LEU A 280 -24.10 -0.41 16.42
CA LEU A 280 -24.68 0.04 15.16
C LEU A 280 -23.91 1.25 14.61
N MET A 281 -23.08 1.07 13.56
CA MET A 281 -22.30 2.16 12.96
C MET A 281 -22.92 2.72 11.66
N TYR A 282 -23.49 1.85 10.81
CA TYR A 282 -24.09 2.29 9.56
C TYR A 282 -25.32 3.19 9.80
N ARG A 283 -25.44 4.27 9.03
CA ARG A 283 -26.49 5.27 9.17
C ARG A 283 -26.62 6.15 7.94
N ARG A 284 -27.68 6.95 7.90
CA ARG A 284 -28.01 7.85 6.79
C ARG A 284 -28.28 9.26 7.29
N PHE A 285 -27.86 10.24 6.51
CA PHE A 285 -28.21 11.64 6.71
C PHE A 285 -28.39 12.35 5.37
N ASP A 286 -29.11 13.46 5.40
CA ASP A 286 -29.37 14.32 4.25
C ASP A 286 -28.72 15.68 4.43
N PHE A 287 -28.26 16.26 3.34
CA PHE A 287 -27.82 17.65 3.27
C PHE A 287 -28.80 18.44 2.41
N GLY A 288 -29.97 18.76 3.00
CA GLY A 288 -31.12 19.28 2.24
C GLY A 288 -31.57 18.31 1.15
N LYS A 289 -31.94 18.82 -0.03
CA LYS A 289 -32.18 18.00 -1.23
C LYS A 289 -30.92 17.68 -2.03
N LEU A 290 -29.77 18.25 -1.66
CA LEU A 290 -28.58 18.19 -2.49
C LEU A 290 -27.93 16.81 -2.46
N ALA A 291 -27.79 16.21 -1.28
CA ALA A 291 -27.12 14.91 -1.16
C ALA A 291 -27.72 14.07 -0.03
N GLN A 292 -27.86 12.77 -0.30
CA GLN A 292 -28.14 11.74 0.71
C GLN A 292 -26.89 10.87 0.86
N PHE A 293 -26.40 10.71 2.09
CA PHE A 293 -25.26 9.85 2.40
C PHE A 293 -25.73 8.58 3.09
N SER A 294 -25.35 7.42 2.56
CA SER A 294 -25.41 6.14 3.25
C SER A 294 -24.00 5.77 3.71
N VAL A 295 -23.74 5.96 5.00
CA VAL A 295 -22.46 5.59 5.65
C VAL A 295 -22.54 4.12 6.04
N LEU A 296 -21.62 3.30 5.54
CA LEU A 296 -21.62 1.86 5.73
C LEU A 296 -20.67 1.41 6.85
N ASP A 297 -20.95 0.21 7.35
CA ASP A 297 -20.04 -0.67 8.07
C ASP A 297 -19.79 -1.91 7.21
N THR A 298 -18.54 -2.12 6.79
CA THR A 298 -18.14 -3.29 5.99
C THR A 298 -17.27 -4.27 6.77
N ARG A 299 -17.32 -4.24 8.11
CA ARG A 299 -16.51 -5.14 8.95
C ARG A 299 -17.34 -5.95 9.93
N GLN A 300 -18.26 -5.35 10.68
CA GLN A 300 -18.97 -6.06 11.75
C GLN A 300 -19.89 -7.19 11.21
N TYR A 301 -20.32 -7.10 9.96
CA TYR A 301 -21.34 -7.99 9.39
C TYR A 301 -20.89 -8.77 8.15
N ARG A 302 -19.63 -8.63 7.73
CA ARG A 302 -19.11 -9.35 6.56
C ARG A 302 -18.88 -10.82 6.89
N THR A 303 -19.01 -11.68 5.89
CA THR A 303 -18.44 -13.04 5.98
C THR A 303 -16.92 -12.96 5.96
N ASP A 304 -16.24 -13.99 6.47
CA ASP A 304 -14.78 -14.14 6.41
C ASP A 304 -14.23 -13.92 4.99
N GLN A 305 -12.95 -13.59 4.85
CA GLN A 305 -12.28 -13.49 3.56
C GLN A 305 -12.19 -14.88 2.92
N ALA A 306 -12.31 -14.95 1.60
CA ALA A 306 -12.24 -16.22 0.89
C ALA A 306 -10.81 -16.74 0.83
N LEU A 307 -10.64 -18.04 0.68
CA LEU A 307 -9.36 -18.69 0.36
C LEU A 307 -8.23 -18.35 1.33
N GLY A 308 -8.56 -17.97 2.57
CA GLY A 308 -7.60 -17.50 3.57
C GLY A 308 -6.97 -16.13 3.24
N ASP A 309 -7.72 -15.23 2.62
CA ASP A 309 -7.40 -13.81 2.41
C ASP A 309 -6.23 -13.51 1.45
N GLY A 310 -5.88 -12.24 1.25
CA GLY A 310 -4.76 -11.78 0.44
C GLY A 310 -5.08 -11.68 -1.05
N ARG A 311 -4.02 -11.55 -1.85
CA ARG A 311 -4.10 -11.41 -3.30
C ARG A 311 -4.01 -12.78 -3.97
N LYS A 312 -5.14 -13.29 -4.47
CA LYS A 312 -5.28 -14.65 -5.00
C LYS A 312 -6.21 -14.67 -6.21
N GLU A 313 -6.18 -15.77 -6.94
CA GLU A 313 -7.15 -16.02 -8.00
C GLU A 313 -8.54 -16.26 -7.39
N PRO A 314 -9.58 -15.50 -7.80
CA PRO A 314 -10.91 -15.68 -7.25
C PRO A 314 -11.53 -16.96 -7.81
N THR A 315 -11.61 -17.99 -6.98
CA THR A 315 -12.16 -19.30 -7.36
C THR A 315 -13.15 -19.82 -6.31
N GLY A 316 -13.96 -20.80 -6.69
CA GLY A 316 -14.81 -21.56 -5.76
C GLY A 316 -15.68 -20.68 -4.86
N GLU A 317 -15.38 -20.69 -3.56
CA GLU A 317 -16.15 -20.02 -2.52
C GLU A 317 -16.26 -18.50 -2.70
N VAL A 318 -15.38 -17.84 -3.47
CA VAL A 318 -15.49 -16.39 -3.75
C VAL A 318 -16.83 -16.06 -4.44
N PHE A 319 -17.35 -16.98 -5.24
CA PHE A 319 -18.61 -16.81 -5.98
C PHE A 319 -19.82 -17.41 -5.27
N ASP A 320 -19.73 -17.71 -3.97
CA ASP A 320 -20.89 -18.10 -3.18
C ASP A 320 -21.87 -16.91 -3.04
N PRO A 321 -23.14 -17.05 -3.48
CA PRO A 321 -24.12 -15.97 -3.41
C PRO A 321 -24.46 -15.51 -1.98
N GLU A 322 -24.22 -16.35 -0.97
CA GLU A 322 -24.49 -16.04 0.44
C GLU A 322 -23.40 -15.16 1.08
N ARG A 323 -22.24 -15.01 0.44
CA ARG A 323 -21.21 -14.09 0.90
C ARG A 323 -21.68 -12.65 0.84
N THR A 324 -21.29 -11.90 1.86
CA THR A 324 -21.73 -10.52 2.03
C THR A 324 -20.66 -9.68 2.70
N MET A 325 -20.55 -8.43 2.26
CA MET A 325 -19.67 -7.42 2.84
C MET A 325 -20.38 -6.62 3.95
N THR A 326 -21.71 -6.52 3.89
CA THR A 326 -22.50 -5.66 4.80
C THR A 326 -23.46 -6.44 5.69
N GLY A 327 -23.60 -7.74 5.48
CA GLY A 327 -24.72 -8.51 6.03
C GLY A 327 -26.06 -8.19 5.35
N PRO A 328 -27.06 -9.07 5.47
CA PRO A 328 -28.33 -8.93 4.75
C PRO A 328 -29.18 -7.74 5.23
N LYS A 329 -29.12 -7.38 6.53
CA LYS A 329 -29.93 -6.28 7.09
C LYS A 329 -29.48 -4.92 6.55
N GLN A 330 -28.17 -4.65 6.56
CA GLN A 330 -27.61 -3.40 6.06
C GLN A 330 -27.71 -3.34 4.53
N GLU A 331 -27.52 -4.45 3.82
CA GLU A 331 -27.70 -4.48 2.35
C GLU A 331 -29.13 -4.05 1.99
N GLN A 332 -30.16 -4.64 2.63
CA GLN A 332 -31.56 -4.25 2.40
C GLN A 332 -31.83 -2.79 2.78
N TRP A 333 -31.25 -2.30 3.88
CA TRP A 333 -31.35 -0.90 4.30
C TRP A 333 -30.71 0.06 3.28
N LEU A 334 -29.59 -0.32 2.68
CA LEU A 334 -28.91 0.46 1.64
C LEU A 334 -29.76 0.49 0.37
N LEU A 335 -30.13 -0.67 -0.15
CA LEU A 335 -30.89 -0.79 -1.40
C LEU A 335 -32.22 -0.03 -1.31
N ARG A 336 -32.98 -0.19 -0.22
CA ARG A 336 -34.23 0.55 0.00
C ARG A 336 -33.99 2.06 0.03
N GLY A 337 -32.99 2.52 0.78
CA GLY A 337 -32.71 3.95 0.92
C GLY A 337 -32.21 4.63 -0.36
N LEU A 338 -31.45 3.92 -1.20
CA LEU A 338 -31.11 4.41 -2.53
C LEU A 338 -32.36 4.56 -3.39
N ARG A 339 -33.24 3.55 -3.40
CA ARG A 339 -34.50 3.56 -4.17
C ARG A 339 -35.46 4.68 -3.74
N GLU A 340 -35.50 5.00 -2.45
CA GLU A 340 -36.43 5.98 -1.87
C GLU A 340 -35.87 7.40 -1.86
N SER A 341 -34.61 7.59 -2.23
CA SER A 341 -33.96 8.90 -2.24
C SER A 341 -34.54 9.83 -3.30
N GLU A 342 -34.85 11.06 -2.88
CA GLU A 342 -35.16 12.18 -3.77
C GLU A 342 -33.98 13.18 -3.87
N ALA A 343 -32.82 12.84 -3.30
CA ALA A 343 -31.65 13.71 -3.31
C ALA A 343 -31.00 13.77 -4.70
N GLN A 344 -30.42 14.93 -5.02
CA GLN A 344 -29.70 15.15 -6.28
C GLN A 344 -28.46 14.25 -6.41
N TRP A 345 -27.72 14.00 -5.33
CA TRP A 345 -26.56 13.11 -5.27
C TRP A 345 -26.78 11.99 -4.26
N ASN A 346 -26.48 10.75 -4.64
CA ASN A 346 -26.61 9.58 -3.76
C ASN A 346 -25.23 9.01 -3.44
N VAL A 347 -24.80 9.17 -2.19
CA VAL A 347 -23.44 8.86 -1.78
C VAL A 347 -23.40 7.58 -0.94
N ILE A 348 -22.53 6.66 -1.30
CA ILE A 348 -22.16 5.48 -0.50
C ILE A 348 -20.78 5.74 0.08
N ALA A 349 -20.72 6.06 1.38
CA ALA A 349 -19.46 6.29 2.09
C ALA A 349 -19.07 5.01 2.82
N GLN A 350 -17.96 4.39 2.43
CA GLN A 350 -17.52 3.10 2.93
C GLN A 350 -15.99 2.97 2.94
N GLN A 351 -15.50 1.82 3.38
CA GLN A 351 -14.15 1.63 3.87
C GLN A 351 -13.10 1.42 2.77
N THR A 352 -13.39 0.64 1.73
CA THR A 352 -12.36 0.07 0.83
C THR A 352 -12.70 0.22 -0.66
N ILE A 353 -11.86 -0.28 -1.57
CA ILE A 353 -12.07 -0.16 -3.02
C ILE A 353 -13.23 -1.07 -3.47
N MET A 354 -14.24 -0.48 -4.12
CA MET A 354 -15.37 -1.19 -4.74
C MET A 354 -15.07 -1.65 -6.16
N ALA A 355 -14.34 -0.87 -6.95
CA ALA A 355 -13.93 -1.27 -8.30
C ALA A 355 -13.14 -2.59 -8.29
N GLN A 356 -13.28 -3.41 -9.34
CA GLN A 356 -12.42 -4.57 -9.53
C GLN A 356 -10.98 -4.12 -9.78
N PHE A 357 -9.99 -4.82 -9.24
CA PHE A 357 -8.59 -4.59 -9.59
C PHE A 357 -7.82 -5.90 -9.78
N ASP A 358 -7.43 -6.16 -11.02
CA ASP A 358 -6.57 -7.29 -11.39
C ASP A 358 -5.09 -6.93 -11.25
N TYR A 359 -4.37 -7.63 -10.38
CA TYR A 359 -2.93 -7.48 -10.19
C TYR A 359 -2.11 -8.29 -11.20
N ASP A 360 -2.75 -9.13 -12.01
CA ASP A 360 -2.09 -10.00 -12.97
C ASP A 360 -2.22 -9.48 -14.40
N LEU A 361 -1.11 -9.51 -15.14
CA LEU A 361 -1.07 -9.18 -16.57
C LEU A 361 -1.17 -10.42 -17.47
N GLY A 362 -1.07 -11.61 -16.86
CA GLY A 362 -1.18 -12.91 -17.49
C GLY A 362 -2.63 -13.33 -17.78
N PRO A 363 -2.84 -14.63 -18.09
CA PRO A 363 -4.18 -15.16 -18.35
C PRO A 363 -5.01 -15.39 -17.09
N THR A 364 -4.38 -15.39 -15.92
CA THR A 364 -5.00 -15.47 -14.60
C THR A 364 -5.48 -14.10 -14.15
N LYS A 365 -6.42 -14.08 -13.21
CA LYS A 365 -6.92 -12.85 -12.57
C LYS A 365 -6.55 -12.92 -11.10
N ILE A 366 -5.73 -12.00 -10.59
CA ILE A 366 -5.37 -11.95 -9.17
C ILE A 366 -6.03 -10.73 -8.55
N VAL A 367 -6.86 -10.92 -7.52
CA VAL A 367 -7.59 -9.83 -6.86
C VAL A 367 -7.33 -9.82 -5.36
N ASN A 368 -7.59 -8.68 -4.70
CA ASN A 368 -7.53 -8.60 -3.24
C ASN A 368 -8.85 -9.10 -2.62
N LEU A 369 -8.78 -10.22 -1.90
CA LEU A 369 -9.95 -10.89 -1.31
C LEU A 369 -10.48 -10.19 -0.04
N ASP A 370 -9.76 -9.22 0.52
CA ASP A 370 -10.29 -8.40 1.62
C ASP A 370 -11.27 -7.30 1.14
N GLN A 371 -11.15 -6.91 -0.13
CA GLN A 371 -11.92 -5.81 -0.72
C GLN A 371 -13.19 -6.34 -1.39
N TRP A 372 -13.91 -5.49 -2.12
CA TRP A 372 -15.14 -5.90 -2.81
C TRP A 372 -14.93 -6.99 -3.87
N ASP A 373 -13.70 -7.22 -4.33
CA ASP A 373 -13.35 -8.35 -5.19
C ASP A 373 -13.39 -9.72 -4.51
N GLY A 374 -13.31 -9.78 -3.18
CA GLY A 374 -13.64 -10.99 -2.42
C GLY A 374 -15.14 -11.28 -2.32
N TYR A 375 -15.98 -10.32 -2.72
CA TYR A 375 -17.44 -10.36 -2.57
C TYR A 375 -18.15 -9.91 -3.87
N PRO A 376 -17.77 -10.44 -5.05
CA PRO A 376 -18.18 -9.89 -6.34
C PRO A 376 -19.70 -9.97 -6.55
N LEU A 377 -20.37 -11.00 -6.03
CA LEU A 377 -21.83 -11.12 -6.13
C LEU A 377 -22.56 -10.10 -5.24
N ALA A 378 -22.02 -9.76 -4.07
CA ALA A 378 -22.57 -8.71 -3.22
C ALA A 378 -22.41 -7.32 -3.87
N ARG A 379 -21.22 -7.03 -4.44
CA ARG A 379 -20.99 -5.85 -5.27
C ARG A 379 -22.02 -5.76 -6.39
N ASN A 380 -22.20 -6.85 -7.14
CA ASN A 380 -23.11 -6.89 -8.27
C ASN A 380 -24.57 -6.64 -7.86
N ARG A 381 -25.02 -7.11 -6.69
CA ARG A 381 -26.38 -6.79 -6.19
C ARG A 381 -26.59 -5.28 -6.03
N ILE A 382 -25.60 -4.55 -5.50
CA ILE A 382 -25.66 -3.09 -5.32
C ILE A 382 -25.62 -2.38 -6.68
N LEU A 383 -24.63 -2.69 -7.52
CA LEU A 383 -24.47 -2.03 -8.82
C LEU A 383 -25.67 -2.28 -9.75
N ASN A 384 -26.19 -3.52 -9.77
CA ASN A 384 -27.40 -3.85 -10.53
C ASN A 384 -28.65 -3.18 -9.95
N HIS A 385 -28.72 -2.96 -8.63
CA HIS A 385 -29.82 -2.22 -8.04
C HIS A 385 -29.83 -0.76 -8.49
N ILE A 386 -28.65 -0.12 -8.53
CA ILE A 386 -28.48 1.25 -9.04
C ILE A 386 -29.02 1.34 -10.47
N VAL A 387 -28.63 0.41 -11.34
CA VAL A 387 -29.10 0.35 -12.73
C VAL A 387 -30.60 0.10 -12.81
N LYS A 388 -31.09 -0.93 -12.13
CA LYS A 388 -32.49 -1.36 -12.18
C LYS A 388 -33.47 -0.28 -11.76
N HIS A 389 -33.10 0.52 -10.76
CA HIS A 389 -33.94 1.57 -10.20
C HIS A 389 -33.57 2.97 -10.69
N GLN A 390 -32.61 3.08 -11.64
CA GLN A 390 -32.17 4.35 -12.23
C GLN A 390 -31.78 5.39 -11.17
N ILE A 391 -31.04 4.94 -10.15
CA ILE A 391 -30.66 5.80 -9.02
C ILE A 391 -29.83 6.97 -9.56
N GLY A 392 -30.26 8.19 -9.23
CA GLY A 392 -29.63 9.41 -9.70
C GLY A 392 -28.26 9.63 -9.08
N ASN A 393 -27.27 9.97 -9.92
CA ASN A 393 -25.95 10.46 -9.53
C ASN A 393 -25.27 9.69 -8.36
N PRO A 394 -25.06 8.38 -8.50
CA PRO A 394 -24.41 7.58 -7.48
C PRO A 394 -22.90 7.89 -7.40
N ILE A 395 -22.42 8.14 -6.19
CA ILE A 395 -21.01 8.36 -5.84
C ILE A 395 -20.60 7.36 -4.77
N VAL A 396 -19.44 6.73 -4.93
CA VAL A 396 -18.84 5.86 -3.92
C VAL A 396 -17.57 6.51 -3.38
N LEU A 397 -17.43 6.56 -2.06
CA LEU A 397 -16.22 7.02 -1.37
C LEU A 397 -15.57 5.82 -0.67
N GLY A 398 -14.23 5.73 -0.76
CA GLY A 398 -13.43 4.64 -0.18
C GLY A 398 -12.11 5.13 0.45
N GLY A 399 -11.50 4.26 1.25
CA GLY A 399 -10.19 4.41 1.90
C GLY A 399 -9.39 3.10 1.83
N ASP A 400 -8.89 2.61 2.99
CA ASP A 400 -8.16 1.33 3.20
C ASP A 400 -6.83 1.21 2.44
N TRP A 401 -6.82 1.30 1.12
CA TRP A 401 -5.70 0.90 0.28
C TRP A 401 -4.53 1.91 0.19
N HIS A 402 -4.50 2.90 1.09
CA HIS A 402 -3.43 3.90 1.29
C HIS A 402 -3.03 4.74 0.06
N THR A 403 -3.84 4.74 -1.00
CA THR A 403 -3.50 5.31 -2.30
C THR A 403 -4.72 6.02 -2.90
N HIS A 404 -4.50 7.05 -3.71
CA HIS A 404 -5.60 7.79 -4.36
C HIS A 404 -6.08 7.05 -5.60
N TRP A 405 -7.40 6.94 -5.78
CA TRP A 405 -8.01 6.38 -6.98
C TRP A 405 -9.22 7.19 -7.46
N VAL A 406 -9.39 7.19 -8.77
CA VAL A 406 -10.65 7.57 -9.42
C VAL A 406 -11.05 6.44 -10.34
N ASN A 407 -12.19 5.80 -10.08
CA ASN A 407 -12.64 4.64 -10.85
C ASN A 407 -14.02 4.88 -11.47
N ASP A 408 -14.20 4.34 -12.67
CA ASP A 408 -15.54 4.06 -13.21
C ASP A 408 -16.03 2.73 -12.64
N LEU A 409 -17.15 2.73 -11.90
CA LEU A 409 -17.81 1.49 -11.51
C LEU A 409 -18.68 1.00 -12.67
N LYS A 410 -18.61 -0.30 -12.97
CA LYS A 410 -19.22 -0.88 -14.17
C LYS A 410 -20.22 -1.99 -13.85
N THR A 411 -21.13 -2.26 -14.79
CA THR A 411 -21.99 -3.46 -14.71
C THR A 411 -21.21 -4.76 -14.88
N ASP A 412 -20.10 -4.69 -15.61
CA ASP A 412 -19.17 -5.81 -15.84
C ASP A 412 -17.76 -5.21 -16.02
N PHE A 413 -16.82 -5.59 -15.17
CA PHE A 413 -15.45 -5.07 -15.24
C PHE A 413 -14.61 -5.78 -16.31
N ASP A 414 -15.04 -6.96 -16.77
CA ASP A 414 -14.32 -7.76 -17.76
C ASP A 414 -14.64 -7.32 -19.21
N ASP A 415 -15.71 -6.52 -19.42
CA ASP A 415 -15.96 -5.82 -20.69
C ASP A 415 -15.59 -4.32 -20.57
N PRO A 416 -14.52 -3.87 -21.23
CA PRO A 416 -14.14 -2.47 -21.29
C PRO A 416 -15.25 -1.52 -21.79
N ARG A 417 -16.25 -2.04 -22.52
CA ARG A 417 -17.39 -1.28 -23.07
C ARG A 417 -18.64 -1.33 -22.18
N ALA A 418 -18.61 -2.08 -21.09
CA ALA A 418 -19.71 -2.14 -20.14
C ALA A 418 -20.08 -0.74 -19.61
N MET A 419 -21.36 -0.58 -19.27
CA MET A 419 -21.90 0.68 -18.82
C MET A 419 -21.26 1.12 -17.50
N VAL A 420 -20.86 2.39 -17.43
CA VAL A 420 -20.47 3.05 -16.18
C VAL A 420 -21.72 3.36 -15.37
N VAL A 421 -21.79 2.88 -14.14
CA VAL A 421 -22.96 2.99 -13.26
C VAL A 421 -22.79 4.04 -12.18
N ALA A 422 -21.56 4.29 -11.72
CA ALA A 422 -21.23 5.23 -10.67
C ALA A 422 -19.76 5.67 -10.80
N SER A 423 -19.42 6.76 -10.10
CA SER A 423 -18.04 7.19 -9.93
C SER A 423 -17.57 6.88 -8.52
N GLU A 424 -16.36 6.33 -8.42
CA GLU A 424 -15.71 6.06 -7.15
C GLU A 424 -14.49 6.96 -6.96
N PHE A 425 -14.40 7.55 -5.77
CA PHE A 425 -13.24 8.30 -5.29
C PHE A 425 -12.68 7.59 -4.06
N VAL A 426 -11.47 7.05 -4.18
CA VAL A 426 -10.76 6.41 -3.06
C VAL A 426 -9.67 7.36 -2.61
N GLY A 427 -9.71 7.74 -1.33
CA GLY A 427 -8.72 8.62 -0.73
C GLY A 427 -7.46 7.87 -0.37
N THR A 428 -6.30 8.49 -0.59
CA THR A 428 -5.07 8.02 0.05
C THR A 428 -5.18 8.12 1.58
N SER A 429 -4.19 7.55 2.26
CA SER A 429 -4.01 7.63 3.69
C SER A 429 -3.54 9.02 4.15
N ILE A 430 -3.94 9.42 5.36
CA ILE A 430 -3.37 10.59 6.04
C ILE A 430 -1.86 10.39 6.26
N SER A 431 -1.44 9.17 6.62
CA SER A 431 -0.03 8.87 6.91
C SER A 431 0.41 7.42 6.72
N SER A 432 -0.51 6.45 6.66
CA SER A 432 -0.16 5.04 6.44
C SER A 432 0.57 4.82 5.10
N GLY A 433 1.61 3.98 5.07
CA GLY A 433 2.40 3.76 3.85
C GLY A 433 1.81 2.70 2.90
N ALA A 434 2.17 2.77 1.62
CA ALA A 434 1.66 1.89 0.57
C ALA A 434 2.79 1.06 -0.07
N SER A 435 3.28 0.02 0.62
CA SER A 435 4.39 -0.81 0.13
C SER A 435 4.05 -1.59 -1.15
N TRP A 436 2.76 -1.79 -1.43
CA TRP A 436 2.21 -2.47 -2.61
C TRP A 436 2.02 -1.56 -3.83
N ASP A 437 2.38 -0.27 -3.78
CA ASP A 437 2.29 0.65 -4.94
C ASP A 437 2.94 0.08 -6.22
N PRO A 438 4.11 -0.58 -6.19
CA PRO A 438 4.68 -1.19 -7.38
C PRO A 438 3.78 -2.26 -8.04
N ASP A 439 3.15 -3.12 -7.24
CA ASP A 439 2.28 -4.19 -7.74
C ASP A 439 1.01 -3.61 -8.37
N VAL A 440 0.45 -2.56 -7.76
CA VAL A 440 -0.68 -1.82 -8.33
C VAL A 440 -0.29 -1.22 -9.67
N ARG A 441 0.85 -0.52 -9.76
CA ARG A 441 1.30 0.09 -11.02
C ARG A 441 1.48 -0.95 -12.12
N ALA A 442 2.02 -2.12 -11.77
CA ALA A 442 2.14 -3.23 -12.71
C ALA A 442 0.77 -3.69 -13.24
N GLY A 443 -0.24 -3.78 -12.37
CA GLY A 443 -1.60 -4.21 -12.74
C GLY A 443 -2.46 -3.16 -13.47
N LEU A 444 -2.10 -1.87 -13.47
CA LEU A 444 -2.95 -0.81 -14.07
C LEU A 444 -3.35 -1.09 -15.53
N ALA A 445 -2.47 -1.75 -16.30
CA ALA A 445 -2.73 -2.12 -17.69
C ALA A 445 -3.95 -3.04 -17.87
N ALA A 446 -4.23 -3.89 -16.89
CA ALA A 446 -5.36 -4.82 -16.90
C ALA A 446 -6.69 -4.15 -16.52
N ASN A 447 -6.66 -2.89 -16.03
CA ASN A 447 -7.78 -2.24 -15.36
C ASN A 447 -8.18 -0.90 -16.01
N PRO A 448 -8.73 -0.90 -17.25
CA PRO A 448 -9.00 0.32 -18.02
C PRO A 448 -10.10 1.24 -17.45
N HIS A 449 -10.83 0.78 -16.42
CA HIS A 449 -11.80 1.60 -15.67
C HIS A 449 -11.15 2.50 -14.61
N VAL A 450 -9.89 2.27 -14.25
CA VAL A 450 -9.11 3.16 -13.37
C VAL A 450 -8.73 4.40 -14.17
N LYS A 451 -9.26 5.57 -13.78
CA LYS A 451 -9.03 6.88 -14.44
C LYS A 451 -7.86 7.65 -13.86
N PHE A 452 -7.51 7.35 -12.62
CA PHE A 452 -6.38 7.95 -11.93
C PHE A 452 -5.92 7.02 -10.81
N TYR A 453 -4.61 6.96 -10.64
CA TYR A 453 -3.96 6.29 -9.53
C TYR A 453 -2.78 7.11 -9.03
N ASN A 454 -2.64 7.25 -7.71
CA ASN A 454 -1.41 7.72 -7.09
C ASN A 454 -1.15 7.04 -5.75
N GLY A 455 -0.09 6.23 -5.68
CA GLY A 455 0.41 5.67 -4.41
C GLY A 455 1.68 6.30 -3.86
N SER A 456 2.13 7.42 -4.44
CA SER A 456 3.37 8.08 -4.01
C SER A 456 3.18 9.04 -2.83
N TYR A 457 2.04 9.71 -2.74
CA TYR A 457 1.77 10.74 -1.72
C TYR A 457 0.64 10.37 -0.76
N ARG A 458 0.69 10.97 0.44
CA ARG A 458 -0.35 10.90 1.49
C ARG A 458 -1.20 12.16 1.45
N GLY A 459 -2.37 12.19 2.09
CA GLY A 459 -3.29 13.33 2.04
C GLY A 459 -4.75 12.96 2.31
N TYR A 460 -5.67 13.61 1.60
CA TYR A 460 -7.12 13.49 1.77
C TYR A 460 -7.84 13.97 0.50
N VAL A 461 -9.17 13.98 0.47
CA VAL A 461 -9.94 14.48 -0.68
C VAL A 461 -10.92 15.56 -0.23
N ILE A 462 -11.00 16.67 -0.97
CA ILE A 462 -12.05 17.69 -0.80
C ILE A 462 -13.11 17.48 -1.88
N CYS A 463 -14.37 17.46 -1.50
CA CYS A 463 -15.50 17.44 -2.40
C CYS A 463 -16.25 18.78 -2.36
N ASP A 464 -16.47 19.38 -3.52
CA ASP A 464 -17.22 20.64 -3.73
C ASP A 464 -18.41 20.34 -4.66
N VAL A 465 -19.60 20.37 -4.09
CA VAL A 465 -20.80 19.77 -4.69
C VAL A 465 -21.90 20.83 -4.85
N ASN A 466 -22.51 20.87 -6.03
CA ASN A 466 -23.73 21.62 -6.30
C ASN A 466 -24.69 20.80 -7.16
N GLU A 467 -25.83 21.38 -7.52
CA GLU A 467 -26.88 20.68 -8.26
C GLU A 467 -26.41 20.08 -9.60
N LYS A 468 -25.39 20.66 -10.24
CA LYS A 468 -24.93 20.28 -11.59
C LYS A 468 -23.65 19.46 -11.60
N ARG A 469 -22.87 19.52 -10.51
CA ARG A 469 -21.50 19.02 -10.49
C ARG A 469 -21.09 18.55 -9.11
N TRP A 470 -20.48 17.38 -9.09
CA TRP A 470 -19.63 16.91 -8.01
C TRP A 470 -18.18 17.12 -8.42
N ARG A 471 -17.41 17.94 -7.70
CA ARG A 471 -15.97 18.11 -7.91
C ARG A 471 -15.21 17.45 -6.76
N ALA A 472 -14.16 16.68 -7.06
CA ALA A 472 -13.24 16.10 -6.10
C ALA A 472 -11.82 16.61 -6.36
N ASP A 473 -11.22 17.28 -5.38
CA ASP A 473 -9.83 17.73 -5.37
C ASP A 473 -9.01 16.77 -4.50
N LEU A 474 -8.10 16.03 -5.13
CA LEU A 474 -7.24 15.05 -4.46
C LEU A 474 -6.07 15.81 -3.82
N ARG A 475 -6.10 15.96 -2.50
CA ARG A 475 -5.09 16.69 -1.74
C ARG A 475 -3.95 15.75 -1.36
N ILE A 476 -2.73 16.28 -1.42
CA ILE A 476 -1.51 15.58 -1.05
C ILE A 476 -0.64 16.44 -0.13
N VAL A 477 0.19 15.80 0.69
CA VAL A 477 1.37 16.39 1.33
C VAL A 477 2.63 15.77 0.74
N LEU A 478 3.74 16.53 0.68
CA LEU A 478 4.98 16.05 0.05
C LEU A 478 5.69 14.98 0.88
N ASP A 479 5.55 15.05 2.20
CA ASP A 479 6.12 14.09 3.15
C ASP A 479 5.24 14.08 4.41
N ALA A 480 4.54 12.96 4.66
CA ALA A 480 3.69 12.83 5.83
C ALA A 480 4.47 12.78 7.16
N ARG A 481 5.79 12.52 7.11
CA ARG A 481 6.67 12.49 8.29
C ARG A 481 7.16 13.87 8.71
N ASP A 482 7.06 14.86 7.84
CA ASP A 482 7.41 16.24 8.13
C ASP A 482 6.18 17.03 8.59
N ALA A 483 6.14 17.45 9.86
CA ALA A 483 5.06 18.27 10.41
C ALA A 483 4.88 19.60 9.65
N ALA A 484 5.96 20.10 9.04
CA ALA A 484 5.94 21.32 8.26
C ALA A 484 5.49 21.11 6.81
N SER A 485 5.26 19.88 6.36
CA SER A 485 5.10 19.53 4.95
C SER A 485 3.95 20.28 4.26
N PRO A 486 4.22 21.00 3.16
CA PRO A 486 3.17 21.74 2.44
C PRO A 486 2.21 20.78 1.73
N ALA A 487 0.99 21.27 1.51
CA ALA A 487 -0.09 20.53 0.86
C ALA A 487 -0.50 21.14 -0.48
N TYR A 488 -0.85 20.27 -1.43
CA TYR A 488 -1.21 20.64 -2.81
C TYR A 488 -2.37 19.80 -3.32
N THR A 489 -2.97 20.20 -4.43
CA THR A 489 -3.94 19.38 -5.17
C THR A 489 -3.20 18.68 -6.30
N ILE A 490 -3.12 17.34 -6.26
CA ILE A 490 -2.43 16.58 -7.32
C ILE A 490 -3.28 16.45 -8.58
N ALA A 491 -4.60 16.36 -8.41
CA ALA A 491 -5.55 16.29 -9.51
C ALA A 491 -6.95 16.69 -9.02
N ALA A 492 -7.74 17.22 -9.94
CA ALA A 492 -9.15 17.54 -9.74
C ALA A 492 -10.01 16.83 -10.78
N PHE A 493 -11.11 16.23 -10.31
CA PHE A 493 -12.07 15.51 -11.12
C PHE A 493 -13.48 16.06 -10.94
N ALA A 494 -14.31 15.91 -11.96
CA ALA A 494 -15.72 16.23 -11.87
C ALA A 494 -16.62 15.10 -12.40
N VAL A 495 -17.76 14.94 -11.76
CA VAL A 495 -18.92 14.18 -12.25
C VAL A 495 -20.02 15.19 -12.57
N ARG A 496 -20.66 15.04 -13.73
CA ARG A 496 -21.76 15.93 -14.12
C ARG A 496 -23.08 15.27 -13.75
N ASP A 497 -24.06 16.09 -13.40
CA ASP A 497 -25.43 15.63 -13.20
C ASP A 497 -25.92 14.77 -14.39
N GLY A 498 -26.53 13.63 -14.06
CA GLY A 498 -27.08 12.64 -14.97
C GLY A 498 -26.04 11.83 -15.74
N LYS A 499 -24.75 11.98 -15.44
CA LYS A 499 -23.66 11.33 -16.18
C LYS A 499 -22.64 10.68 -15.24
N PRO A 500 -22.80 9.39 -14.92
CA PRO A 500 -21.80 8.61 -14.23
C PRO A 500 -20.46 8.62 -14.98
N GLY A 501 -19.36 8.61 -14.24
CA GLY A 501 -18.00 8.66 -14.77
C GLY A 501 -17.32 10.00 -14.49
N ALA A 502 -16.17 9.95 -13.84
CA ALA A 502 -15.41 11.13 -13.48
C ALA A 502 -14.50 11.54 -14.66
N HIS A 503 -14.41 12.84 -14.94
CA HIS A 503 -13.45 13.39 -15.89
C HIS A 503 -12.55 14.38 -15.18
N ARG A 504 -11.26 14.36 -15.54
CA ARG A 504 -10.30 15.32 -15.02
C ARG A 504 -10.64 16.73 -15.51
N ILE A 505 -10.51 17.73 -14.63
CA ILE A 505 -10.86 19.13 -14.90
C ILE A 505 -9.70 20.11 -14.71
N ASP A 506 -8.52 19.61 -14.38
CA ASP A 506 -7.28 20.36 -14.40
C ASP A 506 -6.27 19.72 -15.37
N ASP A 507 -5.28 20.51 -15.77
CA ASP A 507 -4.15 20.03 -16.56
C ASP A 507 -3.08 19.35 -15.67
N GLY A 508 -3.22 19.44 -14.35
CA GLY A 508 -2.27 18.98 -13.35
C GLY A 508 -1.05 19.89 -13.20
N ASP A 509 -0.51 19.94 -11.98
CA ASP A 509 0.76 20.60 -11.66
C ASP A 509 1.90 19.57 -11.57
N GLY A 510 3.13 20.01 -11.85
CA GLY A 510 4.32 19.16 -11.80
C GLY A 510 4.84 18.76 -13.18
N ILE A 511 5.39 17.55 -13.25
CA ILE A 511 6.14 17.02 -14.40
C ILE A 511 5.28 15.95 -15.06
N VAL A 512 4.93 16.19 -16.32
CA VAL A 512 4.11 15.30 -17.14
C VAL A 512 4.83 15.03 -18.45
N GLY A 513 4.81 13.80 -18.94
CA GLY A 513 5.37 13.51 -20.25
C GLY A 513 5.30 12.04 -20.58
N ARG A 514 6.01 11.65 -21.65
CA ARG A 514 6.13 10.25 -22.03
C ARG A 514 7.57 9.82 -22.20
N VAL A 515 7.85 8.60 -21.76
CA VAL A 515 9.07 7.87 -22.08
C VAL A 515 8.80 7.00 -23.30
N THR A 516 9.61 7.17 -24.34
CA THR A 516 9.49 6.41 -25.60
C THR A 516 10.84 5.85 -26.03
N ASP A 517 10.80 4.75 -26.78
CA ASP A 517 11.98 4.23 -27.48
C ASP A 517 12.43 5.25 -28.54
N ALA A 518 13.71 5.60 -28.53
CA ALA A 518 14.24 6.66 -29.38
C ALA A 518 14.17 6.34 -30.88
N VAL A 519 14.10 5.07 -31.26
CA VAL A 519 14.06 4.63 -32.66
C VAL A 519 12.63 4.41 -33.12
N THR A 520 11.85 3.64 -32.37
CA THR A 520 10.50 3.21 -32.79
C THR A 520 9.42 4.22 -32.41
N GLY A 521 9.66 5.07 -31.42
CA GLY A 521 8.67 6.00 -30.85
C GLY A 521 7.59 5.30 -30.02
N VAL A 522 7.71 4.00 -29.77
CA VAL A 522 6.78 3.23 -28.93
C VAL A 522 6.94 3.66 -27.48
N ALA A 523 5.82 3.79 -26.77
CA ALA A 523 5.80 4.09 -25.35
C ALA A 523 6.45 2.97 -24.53
N LEU A 524 7.21 3.35 -23.50
CA LEU A 524 7.94 2.40 -22.66
C LEU A 524 7.27 2.27 -21.30
N PRO A 525 6.64 1.12 -20.98
CA PRO A 525 6.22 0.81 -19.62
C PRO A 525 7.41 0.48 -18.73
N ASN A 526 7.18 0.46 -17.42
CA ASN A 526 8.12 -0.07 -16.43
C ASN A 526 9.49 0.63 -16.43
N VAL A 527 9.55 1.89 -16.86
CA VAL A 527 10.74 2.72 -16.74
C VAL A 527 10.66 3.44 -15.40
N GLU A 528 11.67 3.25 -14.56
CA GLU A 528 11.78 3.96 -13.29
C GLU A 528 12.00 5.45 -13.57
N VAL A 529 11.21 6.30 -12.92
CA VAL A 529 11.31 7.75 -12.96
C VAL A 529 11.58 8.24 -11.55
N THR A 530 12.74 8.86 -11.34
CA THR A 530 13.10 9.51 -10.08
C THR A 530 13.17 11.02 -10.28
N VAL A 531 12.52 11.78 -9.38
CA VAL A 531 12.63 13.23 -9.31
C VAL A 531 13.38 13.61 -8.03
N THR A 532 14.48 14.34 -8.17
CA THR A 532 15.29 14.85 -7.05
C THR A 532 15.30 16.37 -7.02
N ARG A 533 15.35 16.92 -5.81
CA ARG A 533 15.54 18.36 -5.56
C ARG A 533 17.01 18.75 -5.79
N GLU A 534 17.30 20.05 -5.86
CA GLU A 534 18.67 20.58 -6.01
C GLU A 534 19.63 20.14 -4.89
N ASP A 535 19.11 19.90 -3.68
CA ASP A 535 19.90 19.40 -2.53
C ASP A 535 20.21 17.90 -2.61
N GLY A 536 19.78 17.21 -3.67
CA GLY A 536 19.94 15.77 -3.87
C GLY A 536 18.89 14.91 -3.17
N SER A 537 18.00 15.49 -2.37
CA SER A 537 16.91 14.74 -1.75
C SER A 537 15.91 14.27 -2.81
N ARG A 538 15.45 13.03 -2.66
CA ARG A 538 14.44 12.46 -3.57
C ARG A 538 13.06 13.01 -3.21
N LEU A 539 12.37 13.56 -4.20
CA LEU A 539 10.98 14.02 -4.09
C LEU A 539 10.01 12.87 -4.33
N VAL A 540 10.18 12.14 -5.44
CA VAL A 540 9.34 11.00 -5.79
C VAL A 540 10.12 9.99 -6.64
N SER A 541 9.78 8.71 -6.50
CA SER A 541 10.11 7.65 -7.46
C SER A 541 8.83 6.96 -7.89
N SER A 542 8.73 6.63 -9.18
CA SER A 542 7.58 5.97 -9.79
C SER A 542 8.03 5.14 -11.00
N THR A 543 7.12 4.41 -11.61
CA THR A 543 7.35 3.69 -12.87
C THR A 543 6.32 4.10 -13.90
N THR A 544 6.72 4.14 -15.17
CA THR A 544 5.81 4.44 -16.29
C THR A 544 4.80 3.34 -16.51
N ASP A 545 3.59 3.73 -16.90
CA ASP A 545 2.49 2.84 -17.26
C ASP A 545 2.61 2.32 -18.71
N PRO A 546 1.68 1.49 -19.25
CA PRO A 546 1.68 1.06 -20.65
C PRO A 546 1.69 2.18 -21.69
N SER A 547 1.26 3.39 -21.32
CA SER A 547 1.29 4.56 -22.19
C SER A 547 2.62 5.33 -22.14
N GLY A 548 3.55 4.86 -21.30
CA GLY A 548 4.85 5.46 -21.06
C GLY A 548 4.79 6.71 -20.19
N GLU A 549 3.69 6.91 -19.45
CA GLU A 549 3.42 8.18 -18.78
C GLU A 549 4.39 8.44 -17.63
N VAL A 550 4.97 9.63 -17.65
CA VAL A 550 5.64 10.24 -16.51
C VAL A 550 4.64 11.14 -15.82
N LEU A 551 4.31 10.85 -14.58
CA LEU A 551 3.47 11.72 -13.74
C LEU A 551 4.10 11.87 -12.36
N ALA A 552 4.65 13.05 -12.10
CA ALA A 552 5.22 13.39 -10.81
C ALA A 552 4.76 14.79 -10.40
N PHE A 553 4.10 14.90 -9.24
CA PHE A 553 3.86 16.21 -8.67
C PHE A 553 5.18 16.78 -8.15
N ALA A 554 5.46 18.02 -8.51
CA ALA A 554 6.57 18.77 -7.96
C ALA A 554 6.15 20.22 -7.77
N PRO A 555 6.39 20.83 -6.61
CA PRO A 555 6.06 22.24 -6.41
C PRO A 555 6.97 23.12 -7.30
N PRO A 556 6.65 24.41 -7.48
CA PRO A 556 7.51 25.31 -8.26
C PRO A 556 8.96 25.28 -7.76
N GLY A 557 9.90 25.11 -8.69
CA GLY A 557 11.32 24.90 -8.36
C GLY A 557 12.09 24.17 -9.46
N ASN A 558 13.38 23.93 -9.23
CA ASN A 558 14.22 23.17 -10.13
C ASN A 558 14.40 21.73 -9.63
N TYR A 559 14.35 20.79 -10.54
CA TYR A 559 14.45 19.37 -10.25
C TYR A 559 15.32 18.66 -11.25
N THR A 560 15.90 17.55 -10.83
CA THR A 560 16.54 16.59 -11.73
C THR A 560 15.62 15.38 -11.86
N VAL A 561 15.21 15.08 -13.09
CA VAL A 561 14.44 13.89 -13.44
C VAL A 561 15.39 12.88 -14.08
N ALA A 562 15.54 11.73 -13.46
CA ALA A 562 16.28 10.60 -13.99
C ALA A 562 15.31 9.50 -14.39
N VAL A 563 15.48 8.95 -15.59
CA VAL A 563 14.74 7.78 -16.07
C VAL A 563 15.68 6.62 -16.34
N ASN A 564 15.34 5.45 -15.80
CA ASN A 564 16.14 4.23 -15.90
C ASN A 564 15.23 3.06 -16.29
N GLY A 565 15.47 2.49 -17.46
CA GLY A 565 14.71 1.35 -17.98
C GLY A 565 15.66 0.24 -18.40
N VAL A 566 15.29 -1.00 -18.07
CA VAL A 566 16.03 -2.20 -18.49
C VAL A 566 16.06 -2.25 -20.02
N GLY A 567 17.24 -2.48 -20.61
CA GLY A 567 17.42 -2.47 -22.06
C GLY A 567 17.71 -1.09 -22.68
N TYR A 568 17.79 -0.03 -21.86
CA TYR A 568 17.98 1.33 -22.33
C TYR A 568 19.10 2.08 -21.60
N GLU A 569 19.66 3.09 -22.26
CA GLU A 569 20.56 4.04 -21.62
C GLU A 569 19.76 4.99 -20.70
N PRO A 570 20.18 5.19 -19.44
CA PRO A 570 19.48 6.08 -18.52
C PRO A 570 19.65 7.53 -18.98
N VAL A 571 18.59 8.32 -18.83
CA VAL A 571 18.57 9.73 -19.21
C VAL A 571 18.27 10.58 -17.99
N THR A 572 19.06 11.64 -17.82
CA THR A 572 18.82 12.65 -16.80
C THR A 572 18.53 14.01 -17.45
N ARG A 573 17.52 14.71 -16.95
CA ARG A 573 17.14 16.07 -17.38
C ARG A 573 16.87 16.95 -16.18
N THR A 574 17.35 18.17 -16.23
CA THR A 574 16.92 19.22 -15.30
C THR A 574 15.66 19.86 -15.84
N VAL A 575 14.66 20.03 -14.98
CA VAL A 575 13.39 20.69 -15.30
C VAL A 575 13.11 21.78 -14.28
N THR A 576 12.47 22.85 -14.72
CA THR A 576 11.95 23.90 -13.85
C THR A 576 10.44 23.81 -13.86
N VAL A 577 9.85 23.54 -12.70
CA VAL A 577 8.41 23.59 -12.51
C VAL A 577 8.02 25.01 -12.13
N VAL A 578 7.01 25.54 -12.81
CA VAL A 578 6.46 26.87 -12.58
C VAL A 578 5.00 26.72 -12.19
N ASP A 579 4.56 27.51 -11.22
CA ASP A 579 3.21 27.47 -10.68
C ASP A 579 2.15 27.64 -11.79
N GLY A 580 1.11 26.80 -11.75
CA GLY A 580 0.00 26.81 -12.73
C GLY A 580 0.40 26.47 -14.17
N THR A 581 1.61 25.96 -14.40
CA THR A 581 2.09 25.56 -15.73
C THR A 581 2.54 24.11 -15.71
N GLN A 582 1.91 23.26 -16.53
CA GLN A 582 2.34 21.88 -16.70
C GLN A 582 3.76 21.82 -17.29
N THR A 583 4.68 21.16 -16.60
CA THR A 583 6.05 20.98 -17.08
C THR A 583 6.11 19.72 -17.95
N LYS A 584 6.13 19.92 -19.27
CA LYS A 584 6.22 18.81 -20.22
C LYS A 584 7.63 18.25 -20.33
N LEU A 585 7.77 16.94 -20.16
CA LEU A 585 9.05 16.24 -20.23
C LEU A 585 8.91 14.93 -21.01
N ASP A 586 8.90 15.02 -22.34
CA ASP A 586 9.01 13.84 -23.18
C ASP A 586 10.48 13.40 -23.28
N LEU A 587 10.72 12.12 -22.99
CA LEU A 587 12.03 11.51 -22.95
C LEU A 587 12.10 10.38 -23.97
N ARG A 588 13.18 10.36 -24.74
CA ARG A 588 13.49 9.31 -25.71
C ARG A 588 14.70 8.56 -25.21
N LEU A 589 14.56 7.24 -25.08
CA LEU A 589 15.60 6.37 -24.54
C LEU A 589 16.23 5.56 -25.67
N ASP A 590 17.55 5.67 -25.78
CA ASP A 590 18.34 4.85 -26.69
C ASP A 590 18.52 3.44 -26.11
N ARG A 591 18.62 2.44 -27.00
CA ARG A 591 18.90 1.06 -26.58
C ARG A 591 20.28 0.96 -25.92
N ALA A 592 20.35 0.22 -24.83
CA ALA A 592 21.58 0.05 -24.06
C ALA A 592 22.65 -0.66 -24.89
N ALA A 593 23.88 -0.17 -24.81
CA ALA A 593 25.03 -0.91 -25.32
C ALA A 593 25.44 -2.02 -24.33
N THR A 594 26.11 -3.06 -24.82
CA THR A 594 26.68 -4.11 -23.97
C THR A 594 27.75 -3.54 -23.03
N ARG A 595 27.53 -3.68 -21.72
CA ARG A 595 28.45 -3.18 -20.69
C ARG A 595 28.39 -3.93 -19.36
N ALA A 596 29.44 -3.76 -18.57
CA ALA A 596 29.54 -4.16 -17.17
C ALA A 596 30.19 -3.05 -16.34
N GLY A 597 29.59 -2.66 -15.22
CA GLY A 597 30.17 -1.69 -14.30
C GLY A 597 29.22 -1.21 -13.21
N THR A 598 29.72 -0.33 -12.35
CA THR A 598 28.95 0.28 -11.25
C THR A 598 28.21 1.55 -11.71
N GLY A 599 27.45 2.16 -10.82
CA GLY A 599 26.70 3.40 -11.04
C GLY A 599 25.31 3.22 -11.68
N ARG A 600 24.85 1.98 -11.79
CA ARG A 600 23.50 1.61 -12.26
C ARG A 600 22.83 0.67 -11.28
N THR A 601 21.52 0.57 -11.39
CA THR A 601 20.67 -0.42 -10.71
C THR A 601 19.78 -1.09 -11.76
N VAL A 602 19.31 -2.31 -11.46
CA VAL A 602 18.20 -2.92 -12.18
C VAL A 602 16.92 -2.44 -11.48
N PRO A 603 16.03 -1.69 -12.14
CA PRO A 603 14.86 -1.13 -11.49
C PRO A 603 13.83 -2.23 -11.19
N GLY A 604 13.27 -2.24 -9.99
CA GLY A 604 12.13 -3.09 -9.65
C GLY A 604 11.79 -3.09 -8.16
N PRO A 605 10.61 -3.63 -7.80
CA PRO A 605 10.18 -3.72 -6.40
C PRO A 605 11.07 -4.60 -5.52
N GLN A 606 11.71 -5.63 -6.10
CA GLN A 606 12.62 -6.53 -5.36
C GLN A 606 14.10 -6.12 -5.47
N ALA A 607 14.39 -5.01 -6.16
CA ALA A 607 15.76 -4.56 -6.39
C ALA A 607 16.50 -4.34 -5.06
N SER A 608 17.53 -5.14 -4.87
CA SER A 608 18.35 -5.17 -3.66
C SER A 608 19.74 -4.60 -3.90
N ALA A 609 20.24 -4.67 -5.13
CA ALA A 609 21.57 -4.17 -5.47
C ALA A 609 21.64 -2.64 -5.38
N ALA A 610 22.73 -2.16 -4.81
CA ALA A 610 23.05 -0.75 -4.74
C ALA A 610 23.81 -0.30 -6.00
N THR A 611 23.92 1.01 -6.21
CA THR A 611 24.73 1.58 -7.30
C THR A 611 26.22 1.22 -7.21
N SER A 612 26.69 0.69 -6.08
CA SER A 612 28.05 0.18 -5.90
C SER A 612 28.26 -1.23 -6.49
N ASP A 613 27.18 -1.97 -6.76
CA ASP A 613 27.25 -3.30 -7.36
C ASP A 613 27.46 -3.23 -8.87
N ILE A 614 27.86 -4.35 -9.48
CA ILE A 614 28.20 -4.41 -10.90
C ILE A 614 26.98 -4.85 -11.69
N VAL A 615 26.51 -4.00 -12.61
CA VAL A 615 25.42 -4.33 -13.53
C VAL A 615 25.99 -4.73 -14.89
N LEU A 616 25.73 -5.97 -15.30
CA LEU A 616 25.89 -6.44 -16.67
C LEU A 616 24.59 -6.15 -17.43
N SER A 617 24.64 -5.43 -18.54
CA SER A 617 23.43 -5.08 -19.32
C SER A 617 23.69 -5.01 -20.82
N ASN A 618 22.64 -5.30 -21.58
CA ASN A 618 22.51 -5.05 -23.01
C ASN A 618 21.09 -4.53 -23.31
N GLU A 619 20.67 -4.51 -24.57
CA GLU A 619 19.38 -4.01 -25.03
C GLU A 619 18.17 -4.92 -24.71
N LEU A 620 18.41 -6.13 -24.20
CA LEU A 620 17.39 -7.14 -23.90
C LEU A 620 17.29 -7.51 -22.41
N VAL A 621 18.38 -7.37 -21.65
CA VAL A 621 18.45 -7.85 -20.26
C VAL A 621 19.44 -7.06 -19.42
N ALA A 622 19.20 -6.97 -18.11
CA ALA A 622 20.16 -6.49 -17.12
C ALA A 622 20.24 -7.46 -15.92
N LEU A 623 21.45 -7.66 -15.40
CA LEU A 623 21.78 -8.51 -14.24
C LEU A 623 22.71 -7.74 -13.30
N ALA A 624 22.32 -7.55 -12.04
CA ALA A 624 23.17 -7.01 -11.01
C ALA A 624 23.88 -8.12 -10.24
N VAL A 625 25.20 -8.02 -10.10
CA VAL A 625 26.04 -8.93 -9.31
C VAL A 625 26.63 -8.16 -8.13
N SER A 626 26.44 -8.70 -6.93
CA SER A 626 26.94 -8.08 -5.69
C SER A 626 28.45 -7.82 -5.75
N ALA A 627 28.83 -6.57 -5.49
CA ALA A 627 30.19 -6.11 -5.26
C ALA A 627 30.38 -5.44 -3.89
N GLY A 628 29.32 -5.43 -3.06
CA GLY A 628 29.37 -4.92 -1.69
C GLY A 628 28.05 -5.04 -0.94
N THR A 629 26.93 -5.15 -1.67
CA THR A 629 25.63 -5.39 -1.05
C THR A 629 25.55 -6.82 -0.53
N ASP A 630 25.17 -6.96 0.75
CA ASP A 630 24.95 -8.24 1.39
C ASP A 630 23.44 -8.51 1.46
N ASP A 631 23.02 -9.60 0.83
CA ASP A 631 21.66 -10.09 0.98
C ASP A 631 21.57 -10.98 2.23
N SER A 632 20.58 -10.76 3.09
CA SER A 632 20.44 -11.46 4.37
C SER A 632 20.29 -12.98 4.26
N GLN A 633 19.67 -13.46 3.19
CA GLN A 633 19.53 -14.90 2.95
C GLN A 633 20.85 -15.50 2.43
N LEU A 634 21.63 -14.71 1.70
CA LEU A 634 22.95 -15.12 1.19
C LEU A 634 24.11 -14.79 2.13
N THR A 635 23.94 -14.04 3.22
CA THR A 635 25.01 -13.72 4.17
C THR A 635 25.67 -15.00 4.70
N PRO A 636 27.01 -15.14 4.70
CA PRO A 636 28.04 -14.15 4.33
C PRO A 636 28.67 -14.39 2.94
N VAL A 637 27.93 -14.99 2.00
CA VAL A 637 28.41 -15.41 0.67
C VAL A 637 27.83 -14.60 -0.50
N ALA A 638 27.12 -13.49 -0.23
CA ALA A 638 26.47 -12.68 -1.26
C ALA A 638 27.45 -12.11 -2.31
N LEU A 639 28.69 -11.81 -1.93
CA LEU A 639 29.70 -11.25 -2.85
C LEU A 639 29.87 -12.13 -4.10
N GLY A 640 29.72 -11.54 -5.29
CA GLY A 640 29.82 -12.24 -6.56
C GLY A 640 28.57 -13.01 -7.00
N LYS A 641 27.47 -12.90 -6.24
CA LYS A 641 26.18 -13.53 -6.56
C LYS A 641 25.24 -12.53 -7.27
N PRO A 642 24.46 -12.98 -8.25
CA PRO A 642 23.36 -12.19 -8.76
C PRO A 642 22.33 -11.87 -7.69
N LEU A 643 21.95 -10.61 -7.64
CA LEU A 643 20.94 -10.08 -6.75
C LEU A 643 19.68 -9.76 -7.56
N ASP A 644 19.83 -8.91 -8.58
CA ASP A 644 18.68 -8.43 -9.34
C ASP A 644 18.81 -8.83 -10.82
N MET A 645 17.67 -9.09 -11.48
CA MET A 645 17.64 -9.36 -12.91
C MET A 645 16.33 -8.92 -13.53
N ALA A 646 16.38 -8.36 -14.75
CA ALA A 646 15.17 -8.08 -15.49
C ALA A 646 15.36 -8.15 -17.01
N ALA A 647 14.28 -8.50 -17.70
CA ALA A 647 14.12 -8.39 -19.15
C ALA A 647 13.75 -6.95 -19.54
N VAL A 648 14.06 -6.57 -20.77
CA VAL A 648 13.69 -5.28 -21.34
C VAL A 648 12.18 -5.01 -21.24
N GLY A 649 11.82 -3.81 -20.74
CA GLY A 649 10.43 -3.42 -20.52
C GLY A 649 9.76 -4.06 -19.30
N ARG A 650 10.52 -4.77 -18.45
CA ARG A 650 10.07 -5.35 -17.19
C ARG A 650 10.82 -4.74 -16.00
N LEU A 651 10.29 -4.96 -14.81
CA LEU A 651 10.91 -4.61 -13.53
C LEU A 651 11.52 -5.86 -12.91
N ASP A 652 12.56 -5.67 -12.10
CA ASP A 652 13.15 -6.73 -11.30
C ASP A 652 12.19 -7.26 -10.23
N GLN A 653 12.05 -8.57 -10.20
CA GLN A 653 11.21 -9.33 -9.27
C GLN A 653 11.98 -10.52 -8.67
N LEU A 654 13.24 -10.69 -9.06
CA LEU A 654 14.13 -11.73 -8.54
C LEU A 654 14.57 -11.33 -7.12
N ASP A 655 14.72 -12.30 -6.21
CA ASP A 655 15.37 -12.04 -4.92
C ASP A 655 16.89 -12.23 -5.04
N TRP A 656 17.33 -13.42 -5.47
CA TRP A 656 18.73 -13.68 -5.77
C TRP A 656 18.92 -15.00 -6.54
N ILE A 657 20.14 -15.19 -7.07
CA ILE A 657 20.59 -16.49 -7.56
C ILE A 657 21.92 -16.86 -6.92
N ASN A 658 21.97 -17.99 -6.24
CA ASN A 658 23.19 -18.50 -5.64
C ASN A 658 23.99 -19.33 -6.67
N LEU A 659 24.78 -18.61 -7.48
CA LEU A 659 25.66 -19.17 -8.51
C LEU A 659 27.14 -19.16 -8.05
N PRO A 660 27.79 -20.30 -7.80
CA PRO A 660 27.25 -21.62 -7.50
C PRO A 660 27.36 -21.96 -6.00
N TYR A 661 26.91 -23.15 -5.61
CA TYR A 661 27.30 -23.81 -4.37
C TYR A 661 28.15 -25.07 -4.63
N ALA A 662 28.85 -25.54 -3.59
CA ALA A 662 29.58 -26.83 -3.57
C ALA A 662 29.46 -27.47 -2.17
N SER A 663 28.74 -28.59 -2.04
CA SER A 663 28.43 -29.23 -0.76
C SER A 663 29.02 -30.64 -0.66
N LEU A 664 29.47 -31.07 0.53
CA LEU A 664 29.96 -32.44 0.75
C LEU A 664 28.84 -33.48 0.71
N THR A 665 27.62 -33.08 1.10
CA THR A 665 26.43 -33.93 1.07
C THR A 665 25.46 -33.43 0.01
N GLN A 666 24.58 -34.32 -0.46
CA GLN A 666 23.53 -33.90 -1.38
C GLN A 666 22.67 -32.83 -0.69
N PRO A 667 22.52 -31.64 -1.28
CA PRO A 667 21.66 -30.60 -0.71
C PRO A 667 20.24 -31.11 -0.50
N ARG A 668 19.73 -30.95 0.71
CA ARG A 668 18.37 -31.27 1.12
C ARG A 668 17.92 -30.22 2.13
N GLY A 669 16.62 -30.05 2.27
CA GLY A 669 16.03 -29.10 3.22
C GLY A 669 14.84 -28.35 2.62
N ALA A 670 14.29 -27.43 3.41
CA ALA A 670 13.06 -26.72 3.07
C ALA A 670 13.29 -25.45 2.24
N ASN A 671 14.53 -24.93 2.17
CA ASN A 671 14.80 -23.62 1.55
C ASN A 671 16.11 -23.62 0.73
N ALA A 672 16.10 -22.85 -0.35
CA ALA A 672 17.24 -22.70 -1.27
C ALA A 672 18.47 -22.03 -0.63
N TRP A 673 18.27 -21.02 0.23
CA TRP A 673 19.36 -20.26 0.89
C TRP A 673 20.22 -21.08 1.86
N GLN A 674 19.87 -22.33 2.14
CA GLN A 674 20.69 -23.20 2.99
C GLN A 674 22.05 -23.53 2.37
N GLN A 675 22.22 -23.34 1.05
CA GLN A 675 23.44 -23.71 0.30
C GLN A 675 24.50 -22.60 0.22
N ARG A 676 24.93 -22.04 1.35
CA ARG A 676 25.92 -20.94 1.43
C ARG A 676 27.37 -21.43 1.48
N THR A 677 27.77 -22.27 0.53
CA THR A 677 29.02 -23.05 0.64
C THR A 677 30.15 -22.61 -0.28
N VAL A 678 29.96 -21.55 -1.07
CA VAL A 678 31.02 -20.93 -1.88
C VAL A 678 31.08 -19.45 -1.55
N ARG A 679 32.22 -18.99 -1.07
CA ARG A 679 32.44 -17.61 -0.66
C ARG A 679 33.44 -16.94 -1.59
N SER A 680 32.99 -15.92 -2.31
CA SER A 680 33.90 -15.05 -3.07
C SER A 680 34.66 -14.13 -2.11
N THR A 681 35.91 -13.85 -2.44
CA THR A 681 36.77 -12.89 -1.74
C THR A 681 37.09 -11.67 -2.60
N ALA A 682 36.87 -11.75 -3.91
CA ALA A 682 37.05 -10.66 -4.85
C ALA A 682 36.04 -10.73 -5.99
N ILE A 683 35.70 -9.57 -6.53
CA ILE A 683 34.97 -9.40 -7.79
C ILE A 683 35.62 -8.28 -8.60
N GLU A 684 35.74 -8.48 -9.91
CA GLU A 684 36.40 -7.53 -10.81
C GLU A 684 35.73 -7.49 -12.19
N VAL A 685 35.72 -6.30 -12.80
CA VAL A 685 35.30 -6.11 -14.19
C VAL A 685 36.52 -6.32 -15.08
N LEU A 686 36.54 -7.43 -15.83
CA LEU A 686 37.63 -7.75 -16.77
C LEU A 686 37.49 -6.99 -18.09
N SER A 687 36.25 -6.78 -18.54
CA SER A 687 35.91 -6.00 -19.73
C SER A 687 34.63 -5.23 -19.46
N ALA A 688 34.70 -3.90 -19.41
CA ALA A 688 33.56 -3.06 -19.08
C ALA A 688 32.63 -2.80 -20.27
N SER A 689 33.11 -2.96 -21.50
CA SER A 689 32.35 -2.69 -22.74
C SER A 689 33.01 -3.38 -23.94
N GLY A 690 32.31 -3.41 -25.08
CA GLY A 690 32.78 -4.04 -26.31
C GLY A 690 31.84 -5.18 -26.74
N PRO A 691 32.28 -6.08 -27.63
CA PRO A 691 31.43 -7.18 -28.11
C PRO A 691 31.10 -8.20 -27.01
N VAL A 692 31.89 -8.22 -25.93
CA VAL A 692 31.64 -9.01 -24.72
C VAL A 692 32.08 -8.19 -23.51
N ALA A 693 31.16 -7.93 -22.58
CA ALA A 693 31.50 -7.40 -21.26
C ALA A 693 31.58 -8.56 -20.25
N THR A 694 32.60 -8.53 -19.38
CA THR A 694 33.01 -9.69 -18.58
C THR A 694 33.29 -9.29 -17.14
N VAL A 695 32.72 -10.03 -16.20
CA VAL A 695 32.91 -9.86 -14.74
C VAL A 695 33.37 -11.19 -14.15
N ARG A 696 34.34 -11.16 -13.25
CA ARG A 696 34.87 -12.36 -12.57
C ARG A 696 34.73 -12.23 -11.07
N ALA A 697 34.15 -13.24 -10.44
CA ALA A 697 34.16 -13.45 -9.00
C ALA A 697 35.12 -14.60 -8.66
N THR A 698 36.01 -14.38 -7.71
CA THR A 698 37.03 -15.35 -7.28
C THR A 698 36.80 -15.72 -5.82
N GLY A 699 36.80 -17.01 -5.52
CA GLY A 699 36.52 -17.52 -4.18
C GLY A 699 36.91 -18.99 -4.00
N ALA A 700 36.37 -19.58 -2.95
CA ALA A 700 36.57 -21.00 -2.64
C ALA A 700 35.33 -21.59 -1.96
N SER A 701 35.25 -22.92 -1.95
CA SER A 701 34.28 -23.61 -1.10
C SER A 701 34.63 -23.43 0.37
N THR A 702 33.63 -23.23 1.22
CA THR A 702 33.77 -23.22 2.68
C THR A 702 33.63 -24.61 3.29
N THR A 703 33.15 -25.59 2.53
CA THR A 703 32.90 -26.96 3.01
C THR A 703 33.82 -28.00 2.37
N VAL A 704 34.24 -27.80 1.12
CA VAL A 704 35.18 -28.70 0.44
C VAL A 704 36.57 -28.06 0.52
N ALA A 705 37.47 -28.69 1.29
CA ALA A 705 38.84 -28.19 1.47
C ALA A 705 39.56 -28.05 0.13
N ASP A 706 40.35 -26.98 -0.01
CA ASP A 706 41.19 -26.68 -1.18
C ASP A 706 40.45 -26.62 -2.54
N LEU A 707 39.12 -26.45 -2.52
CA LEU A 707 38.34 -26.29 -3.75
C LEU A 707 38.21 -24.80 -4.10
N GLU A 708 39.01 -24.35 -5.06
CA GLU A 708 38.90 -23.02 -5.64
C GLU A 708 37.68 -22.94 -6.54
N VAL A 709 36.94 -21.83 -6.47
CA VAL A 709 35.76 -21.58 -7.30
C VAL A 709 35.85 -20.21 -7.93
N ILE A 710 35.89 -20.17 -9.25
CA ILE A 710 35.91 -18.92 -10.04
C ILE A 710 34.66 -18.88 -10.91
N THR A 711 33.87 -17.81 -10.79
CA THR A 711 32.68 -17.59 -11.62
C THR A 711 32.91 -16.42 -12.56
N THR A 712 32.73 -16.64 -13.86
CA THR A 712 32.85 -15.61 -14.90
C THR A 712 31.49 -15.37 -15.54
N TYR A 713 31.03 -14.14 -15.49
CA TYR A 713 29.82 -13.66 -16.17
C TYR A 713 30.20 -12.95 -17.46
N MET A 714 29.49 -13.23 -18.55
CA MET A 714 29.71 -12.65 -19.86
C MET A 714 28.38 -12.25 -20.48
N ILE A 715 28.29 -11.01 -20.96
CA ILE A 715 27.12 -10.51 -21.69
C ILE A 715 27.54 -10.03 -23.07
N ARG A 716 26.70 -10.29 -24.07
CA ARG A 716 26.88 -9.94 -25.48
C ARG A 716 25.67 -9.17 -26.02
N PRO A 717 25.79 -8.43 -27.13
CA PRO A 717 24.64 -7.86 -27.81
C PRO A 717 23.68 -8.94 -28.30
N ASN A 718 22.38 -8.62 -28.35
CA ASN A 718 21.28 -9.44 -28.87
C ASN A 718 21.08 -10.81 -28.19
N GLU A 719 21.62 -11.01 -26.99
CA GLU A 719 21.40 -12.21 -26.18
C GLU A 719 20.47 -11.87 -24.99
N PRO A 720 19.30 -12.51 -24.83
CA PRO A 720 18.40 -12.28 -23.69
C PRO A 720 18.86 -12.99 -22.41
N TRP A 721 20.17 -13.19 -22.27
CA TRP A 721 20.78 -13.90 -21.15
C TRP A 721 22.19 -13.39 -20.86
N VAL A 722 22.66 -13.71 -19.66
CA VAL A 722 24.08 -13.61 -19.27
C VAL A 722 24.66 -15.02 -19.20
N MET A 723 25.77 -15.25 -19.91
CA MET A 723 26.51 -16.50 -19.77
C MET A 723 27.25 -16.51 -18.43
N ALA A 724 27.13 -17.58 -17.66
CA ALA A 724 27.88 -17.79 -16.43
C ALA A 724 28.65 -19.11 -16.48
N GLU A 725 29.95 -19.05 -16.21
CA GLU A 725 30.83 -20.23 -16.10
C GLU A 725 31.44 -20.29 -14.71
N SER A 726 31.19 -21.36 -13.96
CA SER A 726 31.83 -21.59 -12.66
C SER A 726 32.81 -22.75 -12.77
N ALA A 727 34.09 -22.45 -12.63
CA ALA A 727 35.18 -23.41 -12.62
C ALA A 727 35.50 -23.82 -11.18
N PHE A 728 35.37 -25.10 -10.89
CA PHE A 728 35.72 -25.73 -9.62
C PHE A 728 37.05 -26.45 -9.79
N THR A 729 38.11 -25.96 -9.16
CA THR A 729 39.47 -26.52 -9.30
C THR A 729 39.93 -27.13 -7.99
N ASN A 730 40.28 -28.42 -8.00
CA ASN A 730 40.85 -29.07 -6.83
C ASN A 730 42.33 -28.67 -6.68
N ARG A 731 42.63 -27.78 -5.73
CA ARG A 731 44.00 -27.36 -5.41
C ARG A 731 44.67 -28.23 -4.34
N GLY A 732 43.93 -29.20 -3.79
CA GLY A 732 44.41 -30.12 -2.77
C GLY A 732 45.27 -31.25 -3.34
N ALA A 733 45.82 -32.07 -2.43
CA ALA A 733 46.68 -33.20 -2.78
C ALA A 733 45.93 -34.54 -2.98
N ALA A 734 44.63 -34.59 -2.70
CA ALA A 734 43.81 -35.79 -2.81
C ALA A 734 42.55 -35.55 -3.67
N PRO A 735 41.97 -36.59 -4.29
CA PRO A 735 40.69 -36.46 -4.97
C PRO A 735 39.58 -35.98 -4.03
N CYS A 736 38.69 -35.12 -4.51
CA CYS A 736 37.53 -34.66 -3.76
C CYS A 736 36.24 -35.05 -4.49
N THR A 737 35.16 -35.29 -3.75
CA THR A 737 33.82 -35.54 -4.28
C THR A 737 32.82 -34.65 -3.57
N PHE A 738 31.99 -33.97 -4.32
CA PHE A 738 31.03 -32.98 -3.81
C PHE A 738 29.82 -32.87 -4.73
N TRP A 739 28.77 -32.24 -4.24
CA TRP A 739 27.60 -31.83 -5.00
C TRP A 739 27.74 -30.37 -5.40
N ALA A 740 27.65 -30.09 -6.69
CA ALA A 740 27.63 -28.74 -7.23
C ALA A 740 26.24 -28.41 -7.77
N GLY A 741 25.94 -27.13 -7.86
CA GLY A 741 24.71 -26.65 -8.45
C GLY A 741 24.50 -25.17 -8.25
N ASP A 742 23.33 -24.72 -8.67
CA ASP A 742 22.86 -23.35 -8.45
C ASP A 742 21.48 -23.42 -7.79
N ALA A 743 21.14 -22.39 -7.02
CA ALA A 743 19.82 -22.23 -6.41
C ALA A 743 19.26 -20.86 -6.76
N MET A 744 17.97 -20.78 -7.04
CA MET A 744 17.25 -19.57 -7.41
C MET A 744 16.07 -19.40 -6.47
N ASP A 745 15.88 -18.17 -6.01
CA ASP A 745 14.73 -17.75 -5.21
C ASP A 745 14.08 -16.52 -5.87
N TYR A 746 12.76 -16.42 -5.74
CA TYR A 746 11.96 -15.39 -6.38
C TYR A 746 10.82 -15.02 -5.44
N ASP A 747 10.83 -13.77 -4.98
CA ASP A 747 9.86 -13.21 -4.03
C ASP A 747 8.82 -12.30 -4.71
N GLY A 748 8.78 -12.30 -6.04
CA GLY A 748 7.81 -11.52 -6.81
C GLY A 748 6.38 -12.06 -6.68
N ALA A 749 5.39 -11.19 -6.96
CA ALA A 749 3.98 -11.56 -6.88
C ALA A 749 3.66 -12.79 -7.75
N GLY A 750 2.91 -13.74 -7.19
CA GLY A 750 2.54 -15.00 -7.85
C GLY A 750 3.71 -15.94 -8.13
N GLN A 751 4.77 -15.88 -7.32
CA GLN A 751 5.94 -16.74 -7.40
C GLN A 751 5.63 -18.20 -7.68
N ARG A 752 6.32 -18.75 -8.66
CA ARG A 752 6.21 -20.15 -9.08
C ARG A 752 7.52 -20.61 -9.67
N SER A 753 7.93 -21.83 -9.33
CA SER A 753 9.08 -22.51 -9.91
C SER A 753 8.66 -23.47 -11.01
N GLY A 754 9.60 -23.77 -11.91
CA GLY A 754 9.38 -24.64 -13.05
C GLY A 754 10.59 -25.49 -13.36
N VAL A 755 10.32 -26.74 -13.76
CA VAL A 755 11.34 -27.70 -14.19
C VAL A 755 10.92 -28.29 -15.53
N ALA A 756 11.87 -28.42 -16.45
CA ALA A 756 11.62 -28.99 -17.76
C ALA A 756 10.88 -30.35 -17.68
N GLY A 757 9.72 -30.42 -18.32
CA GLY A 757 8.89 -31.63 -18.35
C GLY A 757 7.92 -31.80 -17.16
N HIS A 758 7.96 -30.89 -16.18
CA HIS A 758 7.07 -30.91 -15.00
C HIS A 758 6.12 -29.69 -14.93
N GLY A 759 6.27 -28.71 -15.83
CA GLY A 759 5.45 -27.50 -15.82
C GLY A 759 5.71 -26.65 -14.58
N THR A 760 4.65 -26.03 -14.05
CA THR A 760 4.70 -25.29 -12.78
C THR A 760 4.70 -26.27 -11.61
N ILE A 761 5.63 -26.08 -10.66
CA ILE A 761 5.69 -26.87 -9.44
C ILE A 761 4.67 -26.30 -8.43
N GLU A 762 3.65 -27.07 -8.08
CA GLU A 762 2.62 -26.66 -7.11
C GLU A 762 2.93 -27.12 -5.68
N ALA A 763 3.89 -28.03 -5.50
CA ALA A 763 4.17 -28.67 -4.23
C ALA A 763 4.84 -27.71 -3.24
N THR A 764 4.30 -27.60 -2.02
CA THR A 764 4.92 -26.86 -0.92
C THR A 764 6.14 -27.58 -0.34
N ASP A 765 6.05 -28.91 -0.25
CA ASP A 765 7.18 -29.73 0.21
C ASP A 765 8.15 -30.00 -0.95
N PRO A 766 9.45 -29.77 -0.76
CA PRO A 766 10.41 -29.91 -1.84
C PRO A 766 10.70 -31.36 -2.23
N ALA A 767 10.72 -31.63 -3.54
CA ALA A 767 10.93 -32.96 -4.11
C ALA A 767 11.94 -32.96 -5.27
N ASP A 768 12.38 -34.16 -5.67
CA ASP A 768 13.26 -34.36 -6.81
C ASP A 768 12.44 -34.38 -8.12
N TYR A 769 12.81 -33.52 -9.06
CA TYR A 769 12.21 -33.38 -10.39
C TYR A 769 13.30 -33.58 -11.46
N PRO A 770 13.45 -34.81 -12.01
CA PRO A 770 14.41 -35.05 -13.09
C PRO A 770 13.98 -34.27 -14.35
N PRO A 771 14.80 -33.33 -14.85
CA PRO A 771 14.39 -32.46 -15.94
C PRO A 771 14.49 -33.17 -17.30
N THR A 772 13.52 -32.94 -18.20
CA THR A 772 13.54 -33.51 -19.57
C THR A 772 14.38 -32.69 -20.55
N ALA A 773 14.80 -31.49 -20.17
CA ALA A 773 15.69 -30.59 -20.90
C ALA A 773 16.56 -29.84 -19.88
N PRO A 774 17.74 -29.31 -20.24
CA PRO A 774 18.72 -28.85 -19.27
C PRO A 774 18.39 -27.45 -18.71
N TRP A 775 17.21 -27.25 -18.12
CA TRP A 775 16.83 -25.97 -17.49
C TRP A 775 15.95 -26.13 -16.26
N ILE A 776 16.08 -25.15 -15.36
CA ILE A 776 15.17 -24.84 -14.26
C ILE A 776 14.82 -23.35 -14.33
N GLY A 777 13.67 -22.94 -13.80
CA GLY A 777 13.25 -21.55 -13.87
C GLY A 777 12.25 -21.13 -12.82
N MET A 778 11.97 -19.83 -12.79
CA MET A 778 10.99 -19.19 -11.92
C MET A 778 10.25 -18.08 -12.66
N THR A 779 9.04 -17.74 -12.23
CA THR A 779 8.22 -16.66 -12.82
C THR A 779 7.13 -16.22 -11.83
N GLY A 780 6.39 -15.16 -12.17
CA GLY A 780 5.29 -14.61 -11.36
C GLY A 780 4.13 -14.07 -12.22
N THR A 781 3.42 -13.05 -11.71
CA THR A 781 2.29 -12.37 -12.39
C THR A 781 2.74 -11.30 -13.40
N ASP A 782 4.02 -10.93 -13.39
CA ASP A 782 4.57 -9.84 -14.22
C ASP A 782 4.90 -10.26 -15.66
N ARG A 783 4.54 -11.50 -16.04
CA ARG A 783 4.85 -12.15 -17.33
C ARG A 783 6.34 -12.25 -17.64
N GLN A 784 7.18 -12.35 -16.61
CA GLN A 784 8.61 -12.51 -16.76
C GLN A 784 9.05 -13.90 -16.29
N THR A 785 9.75 -14.64 -17.15
CA THR A 785 10.31 -15.95 -16.81
C THR A 785 11.82 -15.88 -16.73
N TYR A 786 12.33 -16.26 -15.56
CA TYR A 786 13.75 -16.41 -15.25
C TYR A 786 14.16 -17.87 -15.45
N GLY A 787 15.34 -18.09 -16.02
CA GLY A 787 15.81 -19.45 -16.31
C GLY A 787 17.32 -19.61 -16.12
N LEU A 788 17.71 -20.77 -15.61
CA LEU A 788 19.09 -21.28 -15.66
C LEU A 788 19.14 -22.41 -16.70
N LEU A 789 19.66 -22.11 -17.89
CA LEU A 789 19.77 -23.07 -18.98
C LEU A 789 21.19 -23.61 -19.05
N TYR A 790 21.36 -24.86 -18.62
CA TYR A 790 22.63 -25.56 -18.54
C TYR A 790 23.08 -26.07 -19.91
N SER A 791 24.39 -26.09 -20.15
CA SER A 791 24.95 -26.73 -21.36
C SER A 791 24.91 -28.27 -21.31
N GLU A 792 24.71 -28.83 -20.11
CA GLU A 792 24.71 -30.28 -19.84
C GLU A 792 23.47 -30.66 -19.03
N GLY A 793 22.83 -31.78 -19.40
CA GLY A 793 21.57 -32.24 -18.79
C GLY A 793 21.71 -33.23 -17.63
N ASP A 794 22.91 -33.60 -17.21
CA ASP A 794 23.11 -34.56 -16.12
C ASP A 794 23.04 -33.86 -14.74
N PHE A 795 21.82 -33.57 -14.31
CA PHE A 795 21.52 -33.07 -12.96
C PHE A 795 20.08 -33.44 -12.54
N ILE A 796 19.84 -33.38 -11.23
CA ILE A 796 18.49 -33.49 -10.65
C ILE A 796 18.06 -32.09 -10.22
N ALA A 797 16.85 -31.65 -10.56
CA ALA A 797 16.28 -30.45 -9.95
C ALA A 797 15.64 -30.83 -8.61
N TYR A 798 15.90 -30.06 -7.57
CA TYR A 798 15.20 -30.17 -6.28
C TYR A 798 14.46 -28.85 -6.08
N ALA A 799 13.13 -28.91 -5.94
CA ALA A 799 12.29 -27.72 -6.02
C ALA A 799 11.10 -27.79 -5.06
N ALA A 800 10.66 -26.63 -4.59
CA ALA A 800 9.32 -26.39 -4.06
C ALA A 800 8.62 -25.35 -4.94
N TYR A 801 7.37 -25.01 -4.65
CA TYR A 801 6.61 -24.05 -5.44
C TYR A 801 7.31 -22.69 -5.61
N ASN A 802 8.10 -22.26 -4.63
CA ASN A 802 8.70 -20.92 -4.59
C ASN A 802 10.21 -20.86 -4.72
N TRP A 803 10.91 -21.96 -4.97
CA TRP A 803 12.35 -21.94 -5.25
C TRP A 803 12.78 -23.21 -5.97
N VAL A 804 13.92 -23.16 -6.65
CA VAL A 804 14.47 -24.33 -7.37
C VAL A 804 15.99 -24.37 -7.32
N MET A 805 16.55 -25.57 -7.22
CA MET A 805 18.00 -25.79 -7.33
C MET A 805 18.34 -26.95 -8.25
N SER A 806 19.47 -26.85 -8.94
CA SER A 806 20.07 -27.97 -9.69
C SER A 806 21.07 -28.70 -8.81
N GLN A 807 21.21 -30.03 -8.95
CA GLN A 807 22.12 -30.86 -8.16
C GLN A 807 22.88 -31.83 -9.05
N ARG A 808 24.21 -31.76 -9.05
CA ARG A 808 25.08 -32.70 -9.75
C ARG A 808 26.21 -33.18 -8.84
N LYS A 809 26.56 -34.45 -8.94
CA LYS A 809 27.68 -35.02 -8.19
C LYS A 809 28.95 -34.95 -9.03
N VAL A 810 30.02 -34.42 -8.47
CA VAL A 810 31.30 -34.19 -9.16
C VAL A 810 32.42 -34.82 -8.36
N THR A 811 33.35 -35.48 -9.04
CA THR A 811 34.59 -36.00 -8.48
C THR A 811 35.76 -35.44 -9.26
N LEU A 812 36.76 -34.88 -8.58
CA LEU A 812 37.95 -34.27 -9.17
C LEU A 812 39.22 -34.84 -8.56
N ALA A 813 40.14 -35.31 -9.40
CA ALA A 813 41.52 -35.58 -9.00
C ALA A 813 42.28 -34.26 -8.69
N PRO A 814 43.43 -34.33 -7.99
CA PRO A 814 44.29 -33.16 -7.77
C PRO A 814 44.63 -32.43 -9.07
N GLY A 815 44.38 -31.11 -9.11
CA GLY A 815 44.62 -30.26 -10.27
C GLY A 815 43.53 -30.29 -11.34
N GLU A 816 42.54 -31.19 -11.26
CA GLU A 816 41.42 -31.22 -12.21
C GLU A 816 40.46 -30.06 -11.98
N THR A 817 39.78 -29.67 -13.07
CA THR A 817 38.78 -28.61 -13.08
C THR A 817 37.48 -29.14 -13.69
N PHE A 818 36.37 -28.97 -12.97
CA PHE A 818 35.02 -29.13 -13.53
C PHE A 818 34.43 -27.74 -13.79
N THR A 819 33.77 -27.55 -14.94
CA THR A 819 33.17 -26.26 -15.31
C THR A 819 31.67 -26.39 -15.47
N LEU A 820 30.91 -25.68 -14.63
CA LEU A 820 29.47 -25.55 -14.76
C LEU A 820 29.12 -24.37 -15.66
N ARG A 821 28.55 -24.64 -16.84
CA ARG A 821 28.14 -23.62 -17.83
C ARG A 821 26.62 -23.49 -17.88
N ARG A 822 26.14 -22.25 -17.83
CA ARG A 822 24.72 -21.92 -17.95
C ARG A 822 24.50 -20.54 -18.54
N ARG A 823 23.34 -20.36 -19.17
CA ARG A 823 22.74 -19.08 -19.50
C ARG A 823 21.78 -18.70 -18.39
N ILE A 824 21.93 -17.51 -17.84
CA ILE A 824 20.99 -16.89 -16.90
C ILE A 824 20.08 -16.00 -17.75
N ALA A 825 18.83 -16.39 -17.97
CA ALA A 825 17.89 -15.72 -18.86
C ALA A 825 16.76 -15.03 -18.06
N ALA A 826 16.28 -13.90 -18.58
CA ALA A 826 15.01 -13.28 -18.19
C ALA A 826 14.30 -12.85 -19.47
N VAL A 827 13.06 -13.31 -19.66
CA VAL A 827 12.30 -13.10 -20.90
C VAL A 827 10.81 -12.91 -20.63
N ASP A 828 10.09 -12.26 -21.56
CA ASP A 828 8.63 -12.23 -21.55
C ASP A 828 8.08 -13.64 -21.84
N SER A 829 7.22 -14.14 -20.96
CA SER A 829 6.62 -15.47 -21.09
C SER A 829 5.50 -15.55 -22.13
N GLY A 830 5.05 -14.41 -22.66
CA GLY A 830 3.89 -14.33 -23.53
C GLY A 830 2.57 -14.45 -22.77
N THR A 831 1.49 -14.75 -23.50
CA THR A 831 0.15 -14.99 -22.93
C THR A 831 -0.22 -16.47 -22.90
N GLY A 832 0.77 -17.36 -23.08
CA GLY A 832 0.57 -18.81 -23.07
C GLY A 832 0.19 -19.31 -21.68
N ALA A 833 -0.48 -20.46 -21.63
CA ALA A 833 -0.87 -21.08 -20.35
C ALA A 833 0.34 -21.59 -19.54
N ASP A 834 1.40 -22.05 -20.21
CA ASP A 834 2.66 -22.43 -19.57
C ASP A 834 3.70 -21.31 -19.73
N PRO A 835 4.01 -20.55 -18.67
CA PRO A 835 4.97 -19.45 -18.74
C PRO A 835 6.43 -19.92 -18.92
N PHE A 836 6.71 -21.21 -18.68
CA PHE A 836 8.06 -21.77 -18.82
C PHE A 836 8.36 -22.30 -20.22
N ALA A 837 7.35 -22.46 -21.06
CA ALA A 837 7.52 -22.93 -22.45
C ALA A 837 8.53 -22.08 -23.23
N VAL A 838 8.62 -20.78 -22.92
CA VAL A 838 9.60 -19.85 -23.51
C VAL A 838 11.04 -20.29 -23.28
N LEU A 839 11.37 -20.89 -22.13
CA LEU A 839 12.73 -21.35 -21.83
C LEU A 839 13.18 -22.49 -22.75
N GLY A 840 12.24 -23.32 -23.22
CA GLY A 840 12.52 -24.37 -24.20
C GLY A 840 12.86 -23.86 -25.60
N THR A 841 12.60 -22.58 -25.88
CA THR A 841 12.88 -21.94 -27.18
C THR A 841 14.22 -21.20 -27.22
N LEU A 842 14.84 -20.99 -26.05
CA LEU A 842 16.13 -20.32 -25.89
C LEU A 842 17.28 -21.33 -25.99
#